data_AF-A0A7X9RZ21-F1
#
_entry.id   AF-A0A7X9RZ21-F1
#
_cell.length_a   1.000
_cell.length_b   1.000
_cell.length_c   1.000
_cell.angle_alpha   90.00
_cell.angle_beta   90.00
_cell.angle_gamma   90.00
#
_symmetry.space_group_name_H-M   'P 1'
#
loop_
_entity.id
_entity.type
_entity.pdbx_description
1 polymer ?
#
loop_
_entity_poly.entity_id
_entity_poly.type
_entity_poly.pdbx_seq_one_letter_code
_entity_poly.pdbx_strand_id
1 'polypeptide(L)'
;MKHLFQLLFLCLIGCNNMPQTTEISSEILDPMRVEVYENENREISFANKESAYYFTQSHENNHEEFSFFAGLNIAQNRIFQGYRLLDGTQDIPFSESTVEVYPYKMKRLYVNGMVETFWMHDYVNVLEVDVKNAQKKLGLKLLGDIKFIKKKDNMAFFSAMESSKVIGVLGKGNSLMKMNRKIISSSSKTGFFIAVGEDIEDAQQLLLETQQHHQQWKHNRINRMENLLLKNAFLTSTNTNFQNAMNWMVITMDQLVSEQQGYGIYAGLPWFNEYWGRDEFISMPGAVLVTGQFEWAKNILRSFGQFQETDKESEFYGRVPNIVNPSNIDYHTTDGTPRFVGELYDYVLYSGDQYLIEELYPTVQRSIEGALKNWTDEKGYLLHDDHETWMDARRNYDKLSYSPRGSRANDIQALWHKQLMAGVYFAQVMKDKKSEEKWQAVADKVKENFNKDFIDQKHNYIADRLDRNDKADYKIRPNQLFTYELADNKSLKWNATKICWEELVYPWGVSSLNRQDENFHPFHHSWENYHKDEGYHNGTIWLWLNGIAMQRMIEANQEEVAYKLFKNMNEQAMTMGVVGGLGENMDCYPRSNSPWPKLTGTYLQAWSNAEHLRVWYQHFLGIQPDMIKGKVLITPHIPVEVGDITYHSFIGEGYIEGQYSPLNQHYLYKFHNISSEITFSIKDFKDVTMEVEDGDVVALEINGDNLNYTHNSNFGDVSKDPQKVEDHQKTAQLFEGIQFCQPFTLEEHPVMKKSFKGDRGI
;
A
#
# COMPACT_ATOMS: atom_id res chain seq x y z
N MET A 1 7.69 -24.35 23.63
CA MET A 1 6.90 -24.66 24.85
C MET A 1 5.59 -23.92 24.73
N LYS A 2 4.47 -24.65 24.84
CA LYS A 2 3.10 -24.18 24.64
C LYS A 2 2.58 -23.39 25.85
N HIS A 3 1.48 -22.65 25.61
CA HIS A 3 0.58 -21.99 26.57
C HIS A 3 1.01 -20.56 26.97
N LEU A 4 0.16 -19.56 27.16
CA LEU A 4 -1.27 -19.52 27.50
C LEU A 4 -1.70 -18.03 27.34
N PHE A 5 -2.80 -17.70 26.64
CA PHE A 5 -3.57 -16.50 26.99
C PHE A 5 -5.07 -16.77 26.76
N GLN A 6 -5.82 -16.64 27.85
CA GLN A 6 -7.23 -16.99 28.00
C GLN A 6 -8.12 -15.91 27.41
N LEU A 7 -9.01 -16.29 26.49
CA LEU A 7 -10.25 -15.56 26.20
C LEU A 7 -11.33 -16.02 27.18
N LEU A 8 -11.85 -15.07 27.96
CA LEU A 8 -13.02 -15.27 28.82
C LEU A 8 -14.30 -15.22 27.97
N PHE A 9 -14.89 -16.39 27.74
CA PHE A 9 -16.21 -16.59 27.17
C PHE A 9 -17.27 -16.42 28.27
N LEU A 10 -18.25 -15.55 28.05
CA LEU A 10 -19.51 -15.56 28.78
C LEU A 10 -20.53 -16.37 27.97
N CYS A 11 -20.74 -17.61 28.40
CA CYS A 11 -21.82 -18.48 27.93
C CYS A 11 -23.17 -17.99 28.44
N LEU A 12 -24.12 -17.76 27.54
CA LEU A 12 -25.54 -17.94 27.82
C LEU A 12 -26.17 -18.81 26.72
N ILE A 13 -26.67 -19.96 27.16
CA ILE A 13 -27.32 -21.02 26.39
C ILE A 13 -28.77 -20.60 26.11
N GLY A 14 -29.23 -20.77 24.87
CA GLY A 14 -30.64 -20.56 24.53
C GLY A 14 -31.02 -21.02 23.12
N CYS A 15 -31.28 -22.32 22.98
CA CYS A 15 -32.18 -22.97 22.01
C CYS A 15 -31.93 -22.88 20.49
N ASN A 16 -31.58 -24.05 19.96
CA ASN A 16 -31.91 -24.60 18.64
C ASN A 16 -33.06 -23.89 17.90
N ASN A 17 -32.69 -23.10 16.91
CA ASN A 17 -33.37 -23.00 15.62
C ASN A 17 -32.27 -22.76 14.59
N MET A 18 -31.94 -23.77 13.76
CA MET A 18 -31.14 -23.51 12.56
C MET A 18 -31.93 -22.48 11.72
N PRO A 19 -31.40 -21.28 11.48
CA PRO A 19 -32.06 -20.37 10.57
C PRO A 19 -32.12 -21.03 9.20
N GLN A 20 -33.29 -21.01 8.56
CA GLN A 20 -33.36 -21.15 7.11
C GLN A 20 -32.26 -20.26 6.50
N THR A 21 -31.50 -20.82 5.56
CA THR A 21 -30.35 -20.22 4.89
C THR A 21 -30.71 -18.85 4.28
N THR A 22 -30.65 -17.79 5.09
CA THR A 22 -30.62 -16.41 4.64
C THR A 22 -29.26 -16.20 3.96
N GLU A 23 -29.28 -15.56 2.80
CA GLU A 23 -28.05 -15.19 2.11
C GLU A 23 -27.25 -14.26 3.03
N ILE A 24 -25.99 -14.58 3.31
CA ILE A 24 -25.12 -13.67 4.05
C ILE A 24 -24.94 -12.39 3.20
N SER A 25 -25.35 -11.27 3.78
CA SER A 25 -25.27 -9.92 3.23
C SER A 25 -24.63 -8.98 4.24
N SER A 26 -24.08 -7.88 3.75
CA SER A 26 -23.47 -6.82 4.56
C SER A 26 -24.06 -5.48 4.13
N GLU A 27 -24.60 -4.71 5.08
CA GLU A 27 -25.16 -3.38 4.78
C GLU A 27 -24.07 -2.34 4.45
N ILE A 28 -22.80 -2.65 4.77
CA ILE A 28 -21.66 -1.76 4.56
C ILE A 28 -20.87 -2.15 3.30
N LEU A 29 -20.59 -3.45 3.12
CA LEU A 29 -19.74 -3.96 2.05
C LEU A 29 -20.51 -4.27 0.77
N ASP A 30 -21.80 -4.61 0.84
CA ASP A 30 -22.60 -4.88 -0.38
C ASP A 30 -22.84 -3.63 -1.25
N PRO A 31 -23.04 -2.42 -0.69
CA PRO A 31 -23.10 -1.18 -1.48
C PRO A 31 -21.83 -0.87 -2.26
N MET A 32 -20.67 -1.39 -1.82
CA MET A 32 -19.39 -1.18 -2.49
C MET A 32 -19.24 -1.97 -3.80
N ARG A 33 -20.21 -2.80 -4.18
CA ARG A 33 -20.10 -3.68 -5.34
C ARG A 33 -19.64 -2.94 -6.60
N VAL A 34 -18.77 -3.58 -7.37
CA VAL A 34 -18.35 -3.14 -8.70
C VAL A 34 -18.89 -4.12 -9.72
N GLU A 35 -19.73 -3.63 -10.63
CA GLU A 35 -20.17 -4.39 -11.80
C GLU A 35 -19.06 -4.35 -12.85
N VAL A 36 -18.70 -5.51 -13.39
CA VAL A 36 -17.66 -5.64 -14.41
C VAL A 36 -18.26 -6.36 -15.62
N TYR A 37 -18.10 -5.75 -16.80
CA TYR A 37 -18.57 -6.26 -18.08
C TYR A 37 -17.47 -7.03 -18.84
N GLU A 38 -17.88 -7.81 -19.84
CA GLU A 38 -16.99 -8.69 -20.61
C GLU A 38 -15.85 -7.93 -21.31
N ASN A 39 -16.15 -6.75 -21.86
CA ASN A 39 -15.16 -5.91 -22.54
C ASN A 39 -14.15 -5.24 -21.59
N GLU A 40 -14.46 -5.17 -20.30
CA GLU A 40 -13.54 -4.63 -19.28
C GLU A 40 -12.60 -5.72 -18.75
N ASN A 41 -13.10 -6.95 -18.60
CA ASN A 41 -12.35 -8.15 -18.20
C ASN A 41 -11.31 -7.96 -17.05
N ARG A 42 -11.70 -7.19 -16.04
CA ARG A 42 -10.80 -6.73 -14.96
C ARG A 42 -10.26 -7.84 -14.06
N GLU A 43 -9.07 -7.61 -13.52
CA GLU A 43 -8.42 -8.43 -12.50
C GLU A 43 -9.20 -8.39 -11.17
N ILE A 44 -9.26 -9.54 -10.51
CA ILE A 44 -9.92 -9.74 -9.22
C ILE A 44 -8.97 -10.57 -8.35
N SER A 45 -8.74 -10.11 -7.13
CA SER A 45 -7.89 -10.82 -6.17
C SER A 45 -8.51 -10.87 -4.79
N PHE A 46 -8.25 -11.97 -4.08
CA PHE A 46 -8.60 -12.16 -2.68
C PHE A 46 -7.42 -12.84 -1.99
N ALA A 47 -7.09 -12.41 -0.77
CA ALA A 47 -6.11 -13.06 0.09
C ALA A 47 -6.76 -13.62 1.37
N ASN A 48 -6.11 -14.59 1.99
CA ASN A 48 -6.55 -15.22 3.24
C ASN A 48 -5.89 -14.63 4.50
N LYS A 49 -5.16 -13.51 4.42
CA LYS A 49 -4.39 -12.91 5.54
C LYS A 49 -3.22 -13.77 6.05
N GLU A 50 -2.84 -14.85 5.36
CA GLU A 50 -1.74 -15.72 5.77
C GLU A 50 -0.74 -15.90 4.62
N SER A 51 -0.90 -16.94 3.80
CA SER A 51 0.05 -17.32 2.74
C SER A 51 -0.59 -17.47 1.37
N ALA A 52 -1.92 -17.28 1.26
CA ALA A 52 -2.67 -17.63 0.06
C ALA A 52 -3.35 -16.41 -0.56
N TYR A 53 -3.33 -16.38 -1.90
CA TYR A 53 -4.17 -15.49 -2.69
C TYR A 53 -4.81 -16.24 -3.86
N TYR A 54 -6.03 -15.84 -4.20
CA TYR A 54 -6.71 -16.26 -5.41
C TYR A 54 -6.71 -15.11 -6.41
N PHE A 55 -6.38 -15.41 -7.67
CA PHE A 55 -6.40 -14.46 -8.78
C PHE A 55 -7.29 -14.98 -9.92
N THR A 56 -8.09 -14.09 -10.50
CA THR A 56 -8.82 -14.33 -11.74
C THR A 56 -9.08 -13.01 -12.44
N GLN A 57 -9.30 -13.05 -13.74
CA GLN A 57 -10.02 -11.99 -14.44
C GLN A 57 -11.52 -12.26 -14.39
N SER A 58 -12.30 -11.20 -14.53
CA SER A 58 -13.74 -11.27 -14.41
C SER A 58 -14.35 -12.23 -15.42
N HIS A 59 -13.92 -12.33 -16.68
CA HIS A 59 -14.52 -13.23 -17.68
C HIS A 59 -13.54 -14.25 -18.24
N GLU A 60 -12.39 -13.82 -18.74
CA GLU A 60 -11.39 -14.70 -19.34
C GLU A 60 -10.01 -14.42 -18.76
N ASN A 61 -9.32 -15.46 -18.29
CA ASN A 61 -7.94 -15.36 -17.80
C ASN A 61 -6.97 -15.31 -18.99
N ASN A 62 -6.90 -14.17 -19.65
CA ASN A 62 -6.12 -13.93 -20.88
C ASN A 62 -5.12 -12.76 -20.78
N HIS A 63 -4.96 -12.14 -19.60
CA HIS A 63 -3.98 -11.08 -19.39
C HIS A 63 -2.57 -11.60 -19.71
N GLU A 64 -1.83 -10.86 -20.54
CA GLU A 64 -0.52 -11.25 -21.06
C GLU A 64 0.48 -11.59 -19.94
N GLU A 65 0.42 -10.84 -18.84
CA GLU A 65 1.37 -10.96 -17.72
C GLU A 65 0.82 -11.79 -16.54
N PHE A 66 -0.50 -11.85 -16.35
CA PHE A 66 -1.09 -12.34 -15.09
C PHE A 66 -1.80 -13.68 -15.24
N SER A 67 -2.23 -14.05 -16.45
CA SER A 67 -2.98 -15.30 -16.69
C SER A 67 -2.23 -16.55 -16.21
N PHE A 68 -0.89 -16.51 -16.19
CA PHE A 68 -0.03 -17.57 -15.64
C PHE A 68 -0.30 -17.86 -14.14
N PHE A 69 -0.70 -16.85 -13.38
CA PHE A 69 -0.96 -16.88 -11.94
C PHE A 69 -2.44 -17.08 -11.59
N ALA A 70 -3.30 -17.30 -12.58
CA ALA A 70 -4.73 -17.55 -12.36
C ALA A 70 -4.96 -18.71 -11.38
N GLY A 71 -6.03 -18.62 -10.61
CA GLY A 71 -6.42 -19.60 -9.61
C GLY A 71 -5.80 -19.35 -8.24
N LEU A 72 -5.56 -20.43 -7.50
CA LEU A 72 -5.09 -20.36 -6.11
C LEU A 72 -3.57 -20.53 -6.05
N ASN A 73 -2.92 -19.61 -5.34
CA ASN A 73 -1.50 -19.60 -5.04
C ASN A 73 -1.32 -19.66 -3.51
N ILE A 74 -0.38 -20.46 -3.03
CA ILE A 74 -0.07 -20.58 -1.59
C ILE A 74 1.45 -20.59 -1.43
N ALA A 75 1.98 -19.64 -0.66
CA ALA A 75 3.40 -19.50 -0.37
C ALA A 75 4.26 -19.64 -1.65
N GLN A 76 3.97 -18.78 -2.64
CA GLN A 76 4.61 -18.72 -3.97
C GLN A 76 4.39 -19.93 -4.90
N ASN A 77 3.66 -20.97 -4.47
CA ASN A 77 3.40 -22.13 -5.31
C ASN A 77 2.01 -22.03 -5.95
N ARG A 78 1.93 -22.21 -7.27
CA ARG A 78 0.64 -22.35 -7.97
C ARG A 78 0.02 -23.69 -7.62
N ILE A 79 -1.19 -23.67 -7.09
CA ILE A 79 -1.89 -24.89 -6.67
C ILE A 79 -2.74 -25.43 -7.83
N PHE A 80 -3.59 -24.59 -8.41
CA PHE A 80 -4.40 -24.90 -9.61
C PHE A 80 -4.87 -23.61 -10.29
N GLN A 81 -5.18 -23.66 -11.59
CA GLN A 81 -5.47 -22.47 -12.43
C GLN A 81 -6.92 -21.97 -12.41
N GLY A 82 -7.63 -22.19 -11.31
CA GLY A 82 -9.05 -21.88 -11.16
C GLY A 82 -9.97 -23.05 -11.51
N TYR A 83 -11.25 -22.76 -11.78
CA TYR A 83 -12.26 -23.80 -12.04
C TYR A 83 -13.25 -23.41 -13.15
N ARG A 84 -14.00 -24.42 -13.61
CA ARG A 84 -15.18 -24.28 -14.47
C ARG A 84 -16.34 -25.10 -13.91
N LEU A 85 -17.53 -24.51 -13.90
CA LEU A 85 -18.78 -25.23 -13.71
C LEU A 85 -19.21 -25.87 -15.03
N LEU A 86 -19.86 -27.04 -14.93
CA LEU A 86 -20.25 -27.87 -16.07
C LEU A 86 -21.74 -28.22 -16.03
N ASP A 87 -22.42 -28.12 -17.17
CA ASP A 87 -23.68 -28.84 -17.41
C ASP A 87 -23.36 -30.18 -18.10
N GLY A 88 -23.40 -31.27 -17.32
CA GLY A 88 -22.93 -32.58 -17.77
C GLY A 88 -21.42 -32.60 -18.03
N THR A 89 -21.01 -32.50 -19.29
CA THR A 89 -19.60 -32.47 -19.72
C THR A 89 -19.21 -31.17 -20.41
N GLN A 90 -20.13 -30.22 -20.56
CA GLN A 90 -19.92 -28.96 -21.27
C GLN A 90 -19.66 -27.82 -20.28
N ASP A 91 -18.61 -27.03 -20.54
CA ASP A 91 -18.29 -25.81 -19.79
C ASP A 91 -19.43 -24.80 -19.91
N ILE A 92 -19.84 -24.25 -18.77
CA ILE A 92 -20.75 -23.10 -18.74
C ILE A 92 -19.89 -21.86 -19.02
N PRO A 93 -20.10 -21.14 -20.14
CA PRO A 93 -19.23 -20.06 -20.56
C PRO A 93 -19.35 -18.85 -19.64
N PHE A 94 -18.23 -18.24 -19.27
CA PHE A 94 -18.21 -17.01 -18.46
C PHE A 94 -18.65 -15.77 -19.27
N SER A 95 -18.51 -15.80 -20.60
CA SER A 95 -18.96 -14.74 -21.51
C SER A 95 -20.48 -14.52 -21.50
N GLU A 96 -21.26 -15.47 -20.98
CA GLU A 96 -22.72 -15.34 -20.83
C GLU A 96 -23.11 -14.94 -19.41
N SER A 97 -22.29 -14.10 -18.76
CA SER A 97 -22.56 -13.61 -17.40
C SER A 97 -22.19 -12.15 -17.21
N THR A 98 -22.86 -11.49 -16.26
CA THR A 98 -22.38 -10.25 -15.64
C THR A 98 -21.67 -10.60 -14.34
N VAL A 99 -20.56 -9.92 -14.04
CA VAL A 99 -19.77 -10.16 -12.83
C VAL A 99 -19.96 -9.00 -11.86
N GLU A 100 -20.30 -9.32 -10.62
CA GLU A 100 -20.31 -8.35 -9.52
C GLU A 100 -19.19 -8.71 -8.54
N VAL A 101 -18.30 -7.76 -8.27
CA VAL A 101 -17.19 -7.93 -7.35
C VAL A 101 -17.47 -7.16 -6.08
N TYR A 102 -17.38 -7.85 -4.95
CA TYR A 102 -17.55 -7.30 -3.61
C TYR A 102 -16.22 -7.42 -2.88
N PRO A 103 -16.00 -6.64 -1.80
CA PRO A 103 -14.75 -6.72 -1.03
C PRO A 103 -14.42 -8.13 -0.51
N TYR A 104 -15.45 -8.97 -0.30
CA TYR A 104 -15.32 -10.28 0.33
C TYR A 104 -15.79 -11.47 -0.54
N LYS A 105 -16.38 -11.23 -1.72
CA LYS A 105 -16.94 -12.27 -2.61
C LYS A 105 -16.96 -11.80 -4.06
N MET A 106 -17.13 -12.73 -4.98
CA MET A 106 -17.44 -12.44 -6.39
C MET A 106 -18.73 -13.18 -6.78
N LYS A 107 -19.65 -12.51 -7.50
CA LYS A 107 -20.85 -13.13 -8.06
C LYS A 107 -20.78 -13.14 -9.59
N ARG A 108 -21.29 -14.21 -10.19
CA ARG A 108 -21.56 -14.31 -11.63
C ARG A 108 -23.04 -14.56 -11.84
N LEU A 109 -23.68 -13.68 -12.60
CA LEU A 109 -25.09 -13.75 -12.94
C LEU A 109 -25.21 -14.22 -14.39
N TYR A 110 -25.63 -15.47 -14.59
CA TYR A 110 -25.76 -16.06 -15.92
C TYR A 110 -27.08 -15.70 -16.57
N VAL A 111 -27.10 -15.61 -17.91
CA VAL A 111 -28.30 -15.31 -18.72
C VAL A 111 -29.46 -16.28 -18.43
N ASN A 112 -29.18 -17.52 -18.05
CA ASN A 112 -30.19 -18.53 -17.72
C ASN A 112 -30.77 -18.39 -16.29
N GLY A 113 -30.41 -17.34 -15.55
CA GLY A 113 -30.86 -17.07 -14.18
C GLY A 113 -30.10 -17.81 -13.08
N MET A 114 -29.09 -18.62 -13.43
CA MET A 114 -28.17 -19.23 -12.46
C MET A 114 -27.28 -18.14 -11.85
N VAL A 115 -27.02 -18.25 -10.55
CA VAL A 115 -26.09 -17.36 -9.84
C VAL A 115 -25.00 -18.19 -9.22
N GLU A 116 -23.75 -17.90 -9.57
CA GLU A 116 -22.56 -18.44 -8.92
C GLU A 116 -22.01 -17.39 -7.95
N THR A 117 -21.57 -17.81 -6.76
CA THR A 117 -20.89 -16.93 -5.80
C THR A 117 -19.62 -17.60 -5.29
N PHE A 118 -18.50 -16.94 -5.50
CA PHE A 118 -17.18 -17.35 -5.06
C PHE A 118 -16.79 -16.66 -3.76
N TRP A 119 -16.17 -17.43 -2.85
CA TRP A 119 -15.62 -16.95 -1.58
C TRP A 119 -14.24 -17.56 -1.30
N MET A 120 -13.42 -16.76 -0.63
CA MET A 120 -12.20 -17.18 0.06
C MET A 120 -12.32 -16.78 1.53
N HIS A 121 -11.77 -17.60 2.43
CA HIS A 121 -11.88 -17.41 3.87
C HIS A 121 -10.53 -16.97 4.46
N ASP A 122 -10.56 -16.23 5.56
CA ASP A 122 -9.34 -15.82 6.27
C ASP A 122 -8.73 -17.01 7.05
N TYR A 123 -7.40 -17.11 7.06
CA TYR A 123 -6.59 -18.08 7.81
C TYR A 123 -6.88 -19.56 7.54
N VAL A 124 -7.59 -19.88 6.44
CA VAL A 124 -7.85 -21.25 6.01
C VAL A 124 -7.73 -21.36 4.49
N ASN A 125 -7.12 -22.45 4.01
CA ASN A 125 -6.90 -22.70 2.58
C ASN A 125 -8.12 -23.34 1.92
N VAL A 126 -9.25 -22.63 1.97
CA VAL A 126 -10.55 -23.10 1.47
C VAL A 126 -11.18 -22.07 0.54
N LEU A 127 -11.63 -22.55 -0.62
CA LEU A 127 -12.51 -21.82 -1.53
C LEU A 127 -13.90 -22.42 -1.49
N GLU A 128 -14.90 -21.54 -1.60
CA GLU A 128 -16.30 -21.92 -1.61
C GLU A 128 -16.99 -21.36 -2.85
N VAL A 129 -17.61 -22.26 -3.63
CA VAL A 129 -18.38 -21.92 -4.82
C VAL A 129 -19.82 -22.28 -4.54
N ASP A 130 -20.64 -21.26 -4.28
CA ASP A 130 -22.08 -21.38 -4.11
C ASP A 130 -22.79 -21.28 -5.45
N VAL A 131 -23.83 -22.10 -5.64
CA VAL A 131 -24.69 -21.98 -6.83
C VAL A 131 -26.17 -21.96 -6.44
N LYS A 132 -26.90 -20.97 -6.98
CA LYS A 132 -28.35 -20.84 -6.87
C LYS A 132 -29.03 -20.95 -8.24
N ASN A 133 -30.29 -21.38 -8.23
CA ASN A 133 -31.14 -21.50 -9.42
C ASN A 133 -30.63 -22.44 -10.53
N ALA A 134 -29.71 -23.36 -10.20
CA ALA A 134 -29.25 -24.36 -11.16
C ALA A 134 -30.40 -25.31 -11.57
N GLN A 135 -30.72 -25.33 -12.86
CA GLN A 135 -31.78 -26.18 -13.41
C GLN A 135 -31.40 -27.67 -13.39
N LYS A 136 -30.11 -27.96 -13.55
CA LYS A 136 -29.53 -29.31 -13.59
C LYS A 136 -28.46 -29.50 -12.52
N LYS A 137 -28.01 -30.75 -12.37
CA LYS A 137 -26.84 -31.10 -11.53
C LYS A 137 -25.58 -30.59 -12.22
N LEU A 138 -24.65 -30.06 -11.43
CA LEU A 138 -23.44 -29.43 -11.95
C LEU A 138 -22.21 -30.31 -11.75
N GLY A 139 -21.28 -30.20 -12.69
CA GLY A 139 -19.91 -30.64 -12.50
C GLY A 139 -18.99 -29.47 -12.14
N LEU A 140 -17.86 -29.80 -11.52
CA LEU A 140 -16.72 -28.91 -11.33
C LEU A 140 -15.51 -29.52 -12.05
N LYS A 141 -14.78 -28.69 -12.78
CA LYS A 141 -13.49 -29.00 -13.37
C LYS A 141 -12.47 -28.00 -12.86
N LEU A 142 -11.49 -28.49 -12.11
CA LEU A 142 -10.31 -27.70 -11.77
C LEU A 142 -9.40 -27.57 -13.00
N LEU A 143 -8.81 -26.39 -13.18
CA LEU A 143 -7.93 -26.06 -14.30
C LEU A 143 -6.45 -26.19 -13.91
N GLY A 144 -5.57 -26.31 -14.89
CA GLY A 144 -4.13 -26.49 -14.71
C GLY A 144 -3.66 -27.95 -14.79
N ASP A 145 -2.34 -28.14 -14.70
CA ASP A 145 -1.70 -29.45 -14.78
C ASP A 145 -1.75 -30.22 -13.44
N ILE A 146 -2.97 -30.45 -12.97
CA ILE A 146 -3.26 -31.25 -11.78
C ILE A 146 -3.59 -32.70 -12.16
N LYS A 147 -3.30 -33.64 -11.25
CA LYS A 147 -3.55 -35.08 -11.44
C LYS A 147 -4.50 -35.61 -10.40
N PHE A 148 -5.51 -36.37 -10.84
CA PHE A 148 -6.41 -37.08 -9.93
C PHE A 148 -5.63 -38.15 -9.15
N ILE A 149 -5.76 -38.14 -7.83
CA ILE A 149 -5.11 -39.09 -6.93
C ILE A 149 -6.05 -40.24 -6.61
N LYS A 150 -7.14 -39.96 -5.91
CA LYS A 150 -8.16 -40.96 -5.53
C LYS A 150 -9.48 -40.31 -5.18
N LYS A 151 -10.52 -41.14 -5.11
CA LYS A 151 -11.81 -40.82 -4.48
C LYS A 151 -11.88 -41.52 -3.13
N LYS A 152 -12.31 -40.82 -2.08
CA LYS A 152 -12.62 -41.38 -0.76
C LYS A 152 -13.96 -40.80 -0.31
N ASP A 153 -14.92 -41.65 0.01
CA ASP A 153 -16.29 -41.25 0.35
C ASP A 153 -16.93 -40.35 -0.73
N ASN A 154 -17.36 -39.15 -0.36
CA ASN A 154 -17.91 -38.11 -1.26
C ASN A 154 -16.88 -37.04 -1.62
N MET A 155 -15.58 -37.33 -1.51
CA MET A 155 -14.48 -36.40 -1.78
C MET A 155 -13.59 -36.90 -2.92
N ALA A 156 -13.08 -35.97 -3.72
CA ALA A 156 -12.10 -36.23 -4.77
C ALA A 156 -10.81 -35.47 -4.46
N PHE A 157 -9.67 -36.14 -4.65
CA PHE A 157 -8.36 -35.59 -4.32
C PHE A 157 -7.47 -35.48 -5.56
N PHE A 158 -6.73 -34.39 -5.65
CA PHE A 158 -5.83 -34.06 -6.77
C PHE A 158 -4.48 -33.57 -6.23
N SER A 159 -3.42 -33.74 -7.02
CA SER A 159 -2.13 -33.10 -6.74
C SER A 159 -2.19 -31.60 -7.09
N ALA A 160 -1.46 -30.76 -6.35
CA ALA A 160 -1.14 -29.41 -6.77
C ALA A 160 -0.24 -29.38 -8.02
N MET A 161 -0.13 -28.21 -8.68
CA MET A 161 0.77 -28.01 -9.81
C MET A 161 2.24 -27.88 -9.38
N GLU A 162 2.52 -27.08 -8.35
CA GLU A 162 3.90 -26.70 -7.97
C GLU A 162 4.26 -27.01 -6.51
N SER A 163 3.65 -28.01 -5.88
CA SER A 163 4.04 -28.43 -4.53
C SER A 163 3.59 -29.87 -4.24
N SER A 164 3.97 -30.39 -3.07
CA SER A 164 3.45 -31.67 -2.56
C SER A 164 2.02 -31.59 -2.02
N LYS A 165 1.42 -30.40 -1.96
CA LYS A 165 0.09 -30.19 -1.38
C LYS A 165 -1.00 -30.92 -2.16
N VAL A 166 -2.10 -31.22 -1.48
CA VAL A 166 -3.24 -31.97 -2.01
C VAL A 166 -4.47 -31.08 -2.05
N ILE A 167 -5.16 -31.11 -3.19
CA ILE A 167 -6.45 -30.42 -3.40
C ILE A 167 -7.56 -31.43 -3.13
N GLY A 168 -8.40 -31.15 -2.14
CA GLY A 168 -9.65 -31.86 -1.88
C GLY A 168 -10.84 -31.10 -2.44
N VAL A 169 -11.78 -31.82 -3.06
CA VAL A 169 -13.06 -31.25 -3.53
C VAL A 169 -14.23 -32.03 -2.97
N LEU A 170 -15.23 -31.30 -2.46
CA LEU A 170 -16.47 -31.83 -1.90
C LEU A 170 -17.68 -31.11 -2.49
N GLY A 171 -18.66 -31.87 -2.98
CA GLY A 171 -19.95 -31.33 -3.37
C GLY A 171 -20.78 -30.91 -2.14
N LYS A 172 -21.38 -29.71 -2.17
CA LYS A 172 -22.26 -29.24 -1.10
C LYS A 172 -23.48 -30.13 -0.91
N GLY A 173 -24.01 -30.19 0.31
CA GLY A 173 -25.14 -31.07 0.67
C GLY A 173 -24.77 -32.55 0.78
N ASN A 174 -23.48 -32.88 0.95
CA ASN A 174 -22.95 -34.24 1.12
C ASN A 174 -23.38 -35.20 -0.01
N SER A 175 -23.31 -34.69 -1.23
CA SER A 175 -23.84 -35.32 -2.44
C SER A 175 -22.92 -36.42 -2.97
N LEU A 176 -23.52 -37.45 -3.57
CA LEU A 176 -22.77 -38.52 -4.22
C LEU A 176 -21.97 -37.96 -5.39
N MET A 177 -20.65 -38.16 -5.37
CA MET A 177 -19.77 -37.72 -6.45
C MET A 177 -19.49 -38.83 -7.47
N LYS A 178 -19.55 -38.49 -8.75
CA LYS A 178 -19.06 -39.32 -9.85
C LYS A 178 -17.85 -38.66 -10.48
N MET A 179 -16.81 -39.46 -10.71
CA MET A 179 -15.60 -39.03 -11.40
C MET A 179 -15.60 -39.59 -12.82
N ASN A 180 -15.40 -38.71 -13.81
CA ASN A 180 -15.08 -39.12 -15.17
C ASN A 180 -13.90 -38.27 -15.68
N ARG A 181 -12.72 -38.89 -15.81
CA ARG A 181 -11.45 -38.21 -16.11
C ARG A 181 -11.14 -37.12 -15.05
N LYS A 182 -11.00 -35.85 -15.46
CA LYS A 182 -10.76 -34.68 -14.58
C LYS A 182 -12.07 -34.01 -14.09
N ILE A 183 -13.24 -34.55 -14.44
CA ILE A 183 -14.54 -33.92 -14.13
C ILE A 183 -15.12 -34.53 -12.86
N ILE A 184 -15.42 -33.65 -11.90
CA ILE A 184 -16.09 -33.97 -10.64
C ILE A 184 -17.56 -33.65 -10.83
N SER A 185 -18.40 -34.66 -10.99
CA SER A 185 -19.85 -34.46 -11.09
C SER A 185 -20.50 -34.72 -9.73
N SER A 186 -21.11 -33.68 -9.17
CA SER A 186 -21.84 -33.76 -7.90
C SER A 186 -23.31 -34.05 -8.17
N SER A 187 -23.98 -34.79 -7.27
CA SER A 187 -25.44 -34.90 -7.31
C SER A 187 -26.17 -33.65 -6.80
N SER A 188 -25.43 -32.64 -6.31
CA SER A 188 -25.97 -31.39 -5.76
C SER A 188 -26.11 -30.29 -6.81
N LYS A 189 -27.04 -29.37 -6.52
CA LYS A 189 -27.29 -28.13 -7.26
C LYS A 189 -26.73 -26.89 -6.54
N THR A 190 -26.13 -27.06 -5.37
CA THR A 190 -25.79 -25.96 -4.45
C THR A 190 -24.33 -25.53 -4.47
N GLY A 191 -23.47 -26.21 -5.23
CA GLY A 191 -22.06 -25.85 -5.43
C GLY A 191 -21.04 -26.78 -4.77
N PHE A 192 -19.84 -26.27 -4.49
CA PHE A 192 -18.65 -27.04 -4.12
C PHE A 192 -17.80 -26.34 -3.04
N PHE A 193 -17.11 -27.14 -2.23
CA PHE A 193 -15.97 -26.72 -1.41
C PHE A 193 -14.68 -27.26 -2.03
N ILE A 194 -13.63 -26.44 -2.05
CA ILE A 194 -12.29 -26.80 -2.51
C ILE A 194 -11.34 -26.46 -1.37
N ALA A 195 -10.65 -27.46 -0.81
CA ALA A 195 -9.68 -27.28 0.27
C ALA A 195 -8.30 -27.70 -0.20
N VAL A 196 -7.26 -27.06 0.33
CA VAL A 196 -5.86 -27.44 0.09
C VAL A 196 -5.21 -27.78 1.42
N GLY A 197 -4.75 -29.01 1.55
CA GLY A 197 -4.02 -29.50 2.72
C GLY A 197 -2.61 -29.97 2.36
N GLU A 198 -1.78 -30.23 3.37
CA GLU A 198 -0.43 -30.77 3.18
C GLU A 198 -0.46 -32.18 2.57
N ASP A 199 -1.46 -32.97 2.93
CA ASP A 199 -1.70 -34.31 2.41
C ASP A 199 -3.22 -34.59 2.27
N ILE A 200 -3.56 -35.86 1.98
CA ILE A 200 -4.96 -36.26 1.77
C ILE A 200 -5.76 -36.20 3.07
N GLU A 201 -5.17 -36.63 4.18
CA GLU A 201 -5.80 -36.66 5.49
C GLU A 201 -6.10 -35.24 5.96
N ASP A 202 -5.16 -34.32 5.79
CA ASP A 202 -5.31 -32.90 6.11
C ASP A 202 -6.37 -32.22 5.22
N ALA A 203 -6.31 -32.40 3.89
CA ALA A 203 -7.32 -31.87 2.98
C ALA A 203 -8.72 -32.44 3.27
N GLN A 204 -8.82 -33.72 3.67
CA GLN A 204 -10.08 -34.33 4.09
C GLN A 204 -10.62 -33.68 5.37
N GLN A 205 -9.76 -33.51 6.38
CA GLN A 205 -10.15 -32.92 7.65
C GLN A 205 -10.65 -31.49 7.46
N LEU A 206 -9.93 -30.68 6.67
CA LEU A 206 -10.29 -29.30 6.36
C LEU A 206 -11.65 -29.21 5.64
N LEU A 207 -11.96 -30.14 4.73
CA LEU A 207 -13.29 -30.22 4.10
C LEU A 207 -14.40 -30.53 5.11
N LEU A 208 -14.16 -31.43 6.07
CA LEU A 208 -15.15 -31.77 7.11
C LEU A 208 -15.40 -30.58 8.04
N GLU A 209 -14.34 -29.86 8.44
CA GLU A 209 -14.44 -28.64 9.24
C GLU A 209 -15.18 -27.55 8.47
N THR A 210 -14.90 -27.40 7.18
CA THR A 210 -15.59 -26.43 6.31
C THR A 210 -17.10 -26.65 6.32
N GLN A 211 -17.59 -27.90 6.25
CA GLN A 211 -19.03 -28.17 6.30
C GLN A 211 -19.69 -27.67 7.59
N GLN A 212 -18.95 -27.58 8.69
CA GLN A 212 -19.45 -27.17 9.99
C GLN A 212 -19.29 -25.66 10.23
N HIS A 213 -18.18 -25.07 9.75
CA HIS A 213 -17.73 -23.74 10.16
C HIS A 213 -17.80 -22.66 9.08
N HIS A 214 -18.01 -23.00 7.80
CA HIS A 214 -17.87 -22.02 6.72
C HIS A 214 -18.76 -20.77 6.85
N GLN A 215 -19.98 -20.89 7.39
CA GLN A 215 -20.85 -19.73 7.63
C GLN A 215 -20.27 -18.79 8.69
N GLN A 216 -19.66 -19.35 9.74
CA GLN A 216 -18.95 -18.58 10.76
C GLN A 216 -17.73 -17.88 10.16
N TRP A 217 -16.96 -18.56 9.31
CA TRP A 217 -15.80 -17.97 8.64
C TRP A 217 -16.19 -16.82 7.70
N LYS A 218 -17.30 -16.95 6.94
CA LYS A 218 -17.86 -15.83 6.15
C LYS A 218 -18.20 -14.63 7.03
N HIS A 219 -18.86 -14.87 8.16
CA HIS A 219 -19.23 -13.80 9.08
C HIS A 219 -18.00 -13.14 9.71
N ASN A 220 -16.99 -13.93 10.09
CA ASN A 220 -15.73 -13.40 10.63
C ASN A 220 -15.01 -12.50 9.62
N ARG A 221 -14.92 -12.91 8.35
CA ARG A 221 -14.30 -12.11 7.29
C ARG A 221 -15.04 -10.79 7.07
N ILE A 222 -16.38 -10.84 6.96
CA ILE A 222 -17.21 -9.62 6.85
C ILE A 222 -17.00 -8.72 8.06
N ASN A 223 -17.12 -9.25 9.28
CA ASN A 223 -16.98 -8.48 10.50
C ASN A 223 -15.61 -7.82 10.60
N ARG A 224 -14.54 -8.49 10.18
CA ARG A 224 -13.18 -7.91 10.17
C ARG A 224 -13.13 -6.70 9.25
N MET A 225 -13.63 -6.83 8.01
CA MET A 225 -13.66 -5.75 7.02
C MET A 225 -14.58 -4.59 7.43
N GLU A 226 -15.76 -4.90 7.99
CA GLU A 226 -16.67 -3.89 8.53
C GLU A 226 -16.06 -3.17 9.72
N ASN A 227 -15.43 -3.88 10.66
CA ASN A 227 -14.73 -3.24 11.78
C ASN A 227 -13.62 -2.30 11.29
N LEU A 228 -12.87 -2.70 10.26
CA LEU A 228 -11.86 -1.84 9.65
C LEU A 228 -12.47 -0.54 9.10
N LEU A 229 -13.58 -0.61 8.35
CA LEU A 229 -14.22 0.58 7.77
C LEU A 229 -15.07 1.40 8.75
N LEU A 230 -15.62 0.78 9.80
CA LEU A 230 -16.51 1.48 10.75
C LEU A 230 -15.78 2.02 11.97
N LYS A 231 -14.59 1.47 12.29
CA LYS A 231 -13.77 1.92 13.40
C LYS A 231 -12.52 2.59 12.87
N ASN A 232 -11.56 1.80 12.44
CA ASN A 232 -10.18 2.17 12.13
C ASN A 232 -10.04 3.23 11.02
N ALA A 233 -10.74 3.04 9.90
CA ALA A 233 -10.66 3.88 8.72
C ALA A 233 -12.02 4.52 8.37
N PHE A 234 -12.81 4.85 9.39
CA PHE A 234 -14.13 5.45 9.19
C PHE A 234 -14.04 6.74 8.37
N LEU A 235 -14.84 6.79 7.31
CA LEU A 235 -14.99 7.93 6.42
C LEU A 235 -16.38 7.90 5.78
N THR A 236 -17.13 8.98 5.97
CA THR A 236 -18.34 9.27 5.19
C THR A 236 -18.16 10.56 4.42
N SER A 237 -18.73 10.63 3.23
CA SER A 237 -18.67 11.81 2.38
C SER A 237 -19.98 11.99 1.59
N THR A 238 -20.39 13.23 1.34
CA THR A 238 -21.47 13.51 0.38
C THR A 238 -21.06 13.21 -1.06
N ASN A 239 -19.76 13.13 -1.35
CA ASN A 239 -19.21 12.56 -2.57
C ASN A 239 -19.05 11.03 -2.41
N THR A 240 -20.08 10.30 -2.80
CA THR A 240 -20.12 8.83 -2.66
C THR A 240 -19.07 8.11 -3.48
N ASN A 241 -18.63 8.68 -4.62
CA ASN A 241 -17.56 8.10 -5.43
C ASN A 241 -16.21 8.16 -4.69
N PHE A 242 -15.92 9.31 -4.06
CA PHE A 242 -14.75 9.48 -3.23
C PHE A 242 -14.78 8.50 -2.03
N GLN A 243 -15.88 8.46 -1.29
CA GLN A 243 -16.03 7.52 -0.16
C GLN A 243 -15.83 6.06 -0.60
N ASN A 244 -16.47 5.65 -1.69
CA ASN A 244 -16.38 4.26 -2.17
C ASN A 244 -14.96 3.89 -2.61
N ALA A 245 -14.25 4.79 -3.31
CA ALA A 245 -12.87 4.58 -3.69
C ALA A 245 -11.97 4.42 -2.46
N MET A 246 -12.09 5.30 -1.47
CA MET A 246 -11.32 5.21 -0.21
C MET A 246 -11.58 3.89 0.52
N ASN A 247 -12.85 3.50 0.65
CA ASN A 247 -13.21 2.23 1.30
C ASN A 247 -12.61 1.03 0.56
N TRP A 248 -12.63 1.03 -0.78
CA TRP A 248 -12.01 -0.03 -1.58
C TRP A 248 -10.51 -0.12 -1.37
N MET A 249 -9.80 1.01 -1.43
CA MET A 249 -8.34 1.04 -1.24
C MET A 249 -7.93 0.60 0.18
N VAL A 250 -8.71 0.94 1.20
CA VAL A 250 -8.49 0.42 2.57
C VAL A 250 -8.61 -1.11 2.59
N ILE A 251 -9.64 -1.67 1.96
CA ILE A 251 -9.84 -3.13 1.95
C ILE A 251 -8.76 -3.83 1.12
N THR A 252 -8.43 -3.34 -0.07
CA THR A 252 -7.42 -3.99 -0.93
C THR A 252 -6.01 -3.85 -0.36
N MET A 253 -5.67 -2.76 0.30
CA MET A 253 -4.42 -2.65 1.06
C MET A 253 -4.38 -3.66 2.21
N ASP A 254 -5.47 -3.79 2.98
CA ASP A 254 -5.55 -4.78 4.07
C ASP A 254 -5.42 -6.23 3.58
N GLN A 255 -5.77 -6.55 2.33
CA GLN A 255 -5.54 -7.87 1.75
C GLN A 255 -4.04 -8.23 1.65
N LEU A 256 -3.16 -7.25 1.52
CA LEU A 256 -1.71 -7.45 1.43
C LEU A 256 -1.04 -7.58 2.81
N VAL A 257 -1.71 -7.14 3.86
CA VAL A 257 -1.27 -7.31 5.26
C VAL A 257 -1.51 -8.78 5.67
N SER A 258 -0.47 -9.50 6.06
CA SER A 258 -0.55 -10.96 6.27
C SER A 258 0.33 -11.49 7.41
N GLU A 259 0.07 -12.74 7.81
CA GLU A 259 0.86 -13.52 8.79
C GLU A 259 1.53 -14.76 8.14
N GLN A 260 2.31 -14.56 7.08
CA GLN A 260 3.01 -15.64 6.35
C GLN A 260 4.17 -16.21 7.18
N GLN A 261 5.02 -15.34 7.75
CA GLN A 261 6.24 -15.68 8.49
C GLN A 261 6.42 -14.72 9.67
N GLY A 262 5.36 -14.59 10.47
CA GLY A 262 5.18 -13.42 11.33
C GLY A 262 4.40 -12.34 10.61
N TYR A 263 4.28 -11.18 11.24
CA TYR A 263 3.49 -10.05 10.74
C TYR A 263 4.27 -9.32 9.65
N GLY A 264 3.66 -9.10 8.49
CA GLY A 264 4.29 -8.39 7.37
C GLY A 264 3.30 -7.92 6.32
N ILE A 265 3.83 -7.32 5.25
CA ILE A 265 3.06 -6.81 4.12
C ILE A 265 3.62 -7.40 2.83
N TYR A 266 2.79 -8.06 2.03
CA TYR A 266 3.19 -8.46 0.69
C TYR A 266 3.52 -7.22 -0.14
N ALA A 267 4.71 -7.20 -0.75
CA ALA A 267 5.13 -6.10 -1.60
C ALA A 267 4.15 -5.90 -2.79
N GLY A 268 3.70 -6.98 -3.42
CA GLY A 268 2.66 -6.89 -4.47
C GLY A 268 2.33 -8.22 -5.13
N LEU A 269 1.10 -8.33 -5.64
CA LEU A 269 0.62 -9.51 -6.36
C LEU A 269 0.70 -9.30 -7.88
N PRO A 270 1.11 -10.34 -8.65
CA PRO A 270 1.17 -11.74 -8.21
C PRO A 270 2.54 -12.24 -7.76
N TRP A 271 3.65 -11.59 -8.13
CA TRP A 271 4.99 -12.19 -8.01
C TRP A 271 5.85 -11.68 -6.83
N PHE A 272 5.41 -10.66 -6.09
CA PHE A 272 6.08 -10.17 -4.88
C PHE A 272 5.23 -10.46 -3.62
N ASN A 273 4.76 -11.70 -3.49
CA ASN A 273 3.97 -12.20 -2.36
C ASN A 273 4.84 -12.70 -1.19
N GLU A 274 5.89 -11.95 -0.90
CA GLU A 274 6.84 -12.12 0.22
C GLU A 274 7.06 -10.76 0.91
N TYR A 275 7.75 -10.78 2.05
CA TYR A 275 8.11 -9.55 2.79
C TYR A 275 9.44 -9.00 2.30
N TRP A 276 9.36 -7.81 1.71
CA TRP A 276 10.51 -7.02 1.28
C TRP A 276 10.66 -5.83 2.21
N GLY A 277 11.79 -5.69 2.89
CA GLY A 277 12.00 -4.66 3.90
C GLY A 277 11.78 -3.25 3.35
N ARG A 278 12.31 -2.95 2.16
CA ARG A 278 12.10 -1.64 1.51
C ARG A 278 10.61 -1.36 1.28
N ASP A 279 9.93 -2.26 0.57
CA ASP A 279 8.53 -2.15 0.17
C ASP A 279 7.62 -2.10 1.39
N GLU A 280 7.90 -2.92 2.41
CA GLU A 280 7.13 -3.00 3.63
C GLU A 280 7.17 -1.67 4.39
N PHE A 281 8.34 -1.08 4.60
CA PHE A 281 8.46 0.18 5.33
C PHE A 281 7.99 1.40 4.53
N ILE A 282 7.95 1.34 3.19
CA ILE A 282 7.24 2.36 2.40
C ILE A 282 5.72 2.18 2.56
N SER A 283 5.24 0.94 2.67
CA SER A 283 3.80 0.64 2.71
C SER A 283 3.19 0.77 4.11
N MET A 284 3.99 0.59 5.16
CA MET A 284 3.55 0.52 6.54
C MET A 284 2.73 1.75 6.99
N PRO A 285 3.09 3.01 6.65
CA PRO A 285 2.30 4.19 7.00
C PRO A 285 0.84 4.08 6.57
N GLY A 286 0.59 3.78 5.29
CA GLY A 286 -0.75 3.70 4.73
C GLY A 286 -1.49 2.41 5.04
N ALA A 287 -0.76 1.31 5.24
CA ALA A 287 -1.34 -0.01 5.43
C ALA A 287 -1.90 -0.23 6.83
N VAL A 288 -1.19 0.24 7.86
CA VAL A 288 -1.50 -0.09 9.25
C VAL A 288 -1.37 1.09 10.21
N LEU A 289 -0.51 2.07 9.93
CA LEU A 289 -0.27 3.18 10.86
C LEU A 289 -1.43 4.19 10.87
N VAL A 290 -1.74 4.81 9.73
CA VAL A 290 -2.75 5.88 9.66
C VAL A 290 -4.18 5.38 9.89
N THR A 291 -4.41 4.08 9.71
CA THR A 291 -5.68 3.41 10.05
C THR A 291 -5.77 3.01 11.53
N GLY A 292 -4.76 3.32 12.35
CA GLY A 292 -4.76 2.96 13.77
C GLY A 292 -4.64 1.47 14.07
N GLN A 293 -4.16 0.66 13.12
CA GLN A 293 -3.91 -0.77 13.35
C GLN A 293 -2.56 -0.94 14.04
N PHE A 294 -2.38 -0.26 15.19
CA PHE A 294 -1.09 -0.16 15.88
C PHE A 294 -0.52 -1.50 16.33
N GLU A 295 -1.37 -2.49 16.64
CA GLU A 295 -0.88 -3.83 16.97
C GLU A 295 -0.20 -4.52 15.78
N TRP A 296 -0.75 -4.35 14.57
CA TRP A 296 -0.10 -4.84 13.35
C TRP A 296 1.21 -4.10 13.10
N ALA A 297 1.20 -2.77 13.18
CA ALA A 297 2.38 -1.93 13.03
C ALA A 297 3.52 -2.34 13.99
N LYS A 298 3.18 -2.54 15.26
CA LYS A 298 4.11 -2.99 16.32
C LYS A 298 4.73 -4.34 16.00
N ASN A 299 3.90 -5.31 15.61
CA ASN A 299 4.37 -6.67 15.39
C ASN A 299 5.15 -6.81 14.07
N ILE A 300 4.87 -5.98 13.06
CA ILE A 300 5.71 -5.82 11.87
C ILE A 300 7.13 -5.36 12.28
N LEU A 301 7.23 -4.26 13.03
CA LEU A 301 8.53 -3.73 13.48
C LEU A 301 9.31 -4.74 14.33
N ARG A 302 8.63 -5.46 15.23
CA ARG A 302 9.25 -6.55 16.01
C ARG A 302 9.73 -7.69 15.13
N SER A 303 8.93 -8.13 14.15
CA SER A 303 9.26 -9.26 13.28
C SER A 303 10.53 -8.96 12.48
N PHE A 304 10.62 -7.77 11.88
CA PHE A 304 11.83 -7.36 11.15
C PHE A 304 13.04 -7.10 12.04
N GLY A 305 12.83 -6.53 13.23
CA GLY A 305 13.89 -6.28 14.21
C GLY A 305 14.61 -7.56 14.65
N GLN A 306 13.93 -8.72 14.64
CA GLN A 306 14.54 -10.02 14.97
C GLN A 306 15.56 -10.50 13.93
N PHE A 307 15.45 -10.06 12.68
CA PHE A 307 16.35 -10.45 11.59
C PHE A 307 17.51 -9.47 11.37
N GLN A 308 17.70 -8.47 12.25
CA GLN A 308 18.82 -7.55 12.15
C GLN A 308 20.16 -8.30 12.21
N GLU A 309 21.11 -7.94 11.36
CA GLU A 309 22.49 -8.44 11.45
C GLU A 309 23.15 -7.94 12.75
N THR A 310 23.59 -8.86 13.60
CA THR A 310 24.14 -8.54 14.93
C THR A 310 25.62 -8.88 15.07
N ASP A 311 26.22 -9.57 14.10
CA ASP A 311 27.67 -9.81 14.08
C ASP A 311 28.40 -8.49 13.80
N LYS A 312 29.19 -8.05 14.78
CA LYS A 312 29.98 -6.80 14.69
C LYS A 312 31.06 -6.84 13.62
N GLU A 313 31.49 -8.03 13.22
CA GLU A 313 32.52 -8.22 12.19
C GLU A 313 31.91 -8.28 10.78
N SER A 314 30.58 -8.43 10.66
CA SER A 314 29.88 -8.33 9.38
C SER A 314 29.94 -6.90 8.83
N GLU A 315 30.15 -6.77 7.52
CA GLU A 315 30.03 -5.48 6.83
C GLU A 315 28.60 -4.92 6.94
N PHE A 316 27.60 -5.79 7.09
CA PHE A 316 26.19 -5.43 7.23
C PHE A 316 25.74 -5.27 8.69
N TYR A 317 26.66 -5.24 9.67
CA TYR A 317 26.32 -5.03 11.08
C TYR A 317 25.29 -3.91 11.28
N GLY A 318 24.18 -4.22 11.93
CA GLY A 318 23.10 -3.29 12.23
C GLY A 318 22.04 -3.12 11.14
N ARG A 319 22.20 -3.70 9.94
CA ARG A 319 21.17 -3.67 8.89
C ARG A 319 20.02 -4.63 9.19
N VAL A 320 18.81 -4.22 8.87
CA VAL A 320 17.66 -5.13 8.70
C VAL A 320 17.61 -5.63 7.25
N PRO A 321 17.08 -6.83 6.99
CA PRO A 321 17.11 -7.42 5.66
C PRO A 321 16.15 -6.72 4.68
N ASN A 322 16.57 -6.69 3.42
CA ASN A 322 15.71 -6.37 2.28
C ASN A 322 14.75 -7.50 1.93
N ILE A 323 15.17 -8.76 2.07
CA ILE A 323 14.31 -9.92 1.79
C ILE A 323 14.35 -10.84 3.00
N VAL A 324 13.17 -11.17 3.53
CA VAL A 324 13.00 -12.20 4.54
C VAL A 324 12.40 -13.43 3.89
N ASN A 325 13.25 -14.39 3.52
CA ASN A 325 12.84 -15.70 3.03
C ASN A 325 13.47 -16.80 3.93
N PRO A 326 12.76 -17.91 4.24
CA PRO A 326 13.28 -18.98 5.11
C PRO A 326 14.60 -19.59 4.63
N SER A 327 14.91 -19.47 3.33
CA SER A 327 16.10 -20.04 2.71
C SER A 327 17.20 -19.02 2.43
N ASN A 328 16.91 -17.72 2.50
CA ASN A 328 17.85 -16.65 2.17
C ASN A 328 17.45 -15.33 2.85
N ILE A 329 18.34 -14.77 3.67
CA ILE A 329 18.20 -13.43 4.24
C ILE A 329 19.14 -12.52 3.46
N ASP A 330 18.60 -11.48 2.83
CA ASP A 330 19.36 -10.55 2.00
C ASP A 330 19.41 -9.16 2.65
N TYR A 331 20.61 -8.60 2.86
CA TYR A 331 20.84 -7.26 3.44
C TYR A 331 21.26 -6.20 2.40
N HIS A 332 21.21 -6.52 1.10
CA HIS A 332 21.64 -5.64 0.01
C HIS A 332 20.55 -4.61 -0.35
N THR A 333 20.35 -3.67 0.57
CA THR A 333 19.60 -2.43 0.38
C THR A 333 20.20 -1.35 1.27
N THR A 334 20.35 -0.13 0.75
CA THR A 334 20.81 1.00 1.57
C THR A 334 19.66 1.81 2.17
N ASP A 335 18.43 1.73 1.65
CA ASP A 335 17.27 2.47 2.16
C ASP A 335 16.39 1.68 3.11
N GLY A 336 16.44 0.35 3.10
CA GLY A 336 15.61 -0.48 3.98
C GLY A 336 15.80 -0.20 5.48
N THR A 337 17.05 -0.11 5.95
CA THR A 337 17.33 0.12 7.39
C THR A 337 16.98 1.54 7.87
N PRO A 338 17.33 2.61 7.14
CA PRO A 338 16.84 3.94 7.45
C PRO A 338 15.32 4.03 7.52
N ARG A 339 14.60 3.37 6.58
CA ARG A 339 13.13 3.32 6.58
C ARG A 339 12.60 2.61 7.81
N PHE A 340 13.11 1.43 8.16
CA PHE A 340 12.73 0.72 9.39
C PHE A 340 12.79 1.60 10.64
N VAL A 341 13.90 2.32 10.85
CA VAL A 341 14.04 3.20 12.01
C VAL A 341 13.10 4.40 11.92
N GLY A 342 12.90 4.95 10.71
CA GLY A 342 11.93 5.99 10.44
C GLY A 342 10.49 5.57 10.75
N GLU A 343 10.10 4.34 10.40
CA GLU A 343 8.76 3.81 10.68
C GLU A 343 8.57 3.43 12.14
N LEU A 344 9.63 2.99 12.84
CA LEU A 344 9.60 2.88 14.30
C LEU A 344 9.36 4.25 14.94
N TYR A 345 9.98 5.31 14.42
CA TYR A 345 9.78 6.67 14.90
C TYR A 345 8.35 7.14 14.67
N ASP A 346 7.84 7.03 13.45
CA ASP A 346 6.47 7.43 13.11
C ASP A 346 5.45 6.58 13.91
N TYR A 347 5.70 5.28 14.09
CA TYR A 347 4.88 4.43 14.96
C TYR A 347 4.76 4.94 16.38
N VAL A 348 5.86 5.31 17.04
CA VAL A 348 5.80 5.76 18.44
C VAL A 348 5.18 7.15 18.55
N LEU A 349 5.36 8.01 17.54
CA LEU A 349 4.71 9.31 17.47
C LEU A 349 3.18 9.17 17.40
N TYR A 350 2.66 8.19 16.65
CA TYR A 350 1.23 7.92 16.57
C TYR A 350 0.67 7.15 17.75
N SER A 351 1.35 6.10 18.21
CA SER A 351 0.83 5.17 19.23
C SER A 351 1.11 5.61 20.66
N GLY A 352 2.15 6.43 20.89
CA GLY A 352 2.65 6.73 22.22
C GLY A 352 3.29 5.53 22.93
N ASP A 353 3.61 4.44 22.22
CA ASP A 353 4.16 3.22 22.81
C ASP A 353 5.64 3.39 23.21
N GLN A 354 5.84 3.91 24.42
CA GLN A 354 7.16 4.05 25.01
C GLN A 354 7.84 2.70 25.27
N TYR A 355 7.08 1.63 25.53
CA TYR A 355 7.67 0.31 25.79
C TYR A 355 8.38 -0.24 24.56
N LEU A 356 7.83 -0.02 23.35
CA LEU A 356 8.51 -0.44 22.13
C LEU A 356 9.82 0.32 21.89
N ILE A 357 9.92 1.59 22.31
CA ILE A 357 11.18 2.34 22.30
C ILE A 357 12.20 1.60 23.18
N GLU A 358 11.85 1.28 24.42
CA GLU A 358 12.76 0.58 25.34
C GLU A 358 13.21 -0.78 24.79
N GLU A 359 12.30 -1.51 24.16
CA GLU A 359 12.55 -2.82 23.55
C GLU A 359 13.50 -2.73 22.33
N LEU A 360 13.26 -1.80 21.40
CA LEU A 360 13.96 -1.72 20.12
C LEU A 360 15.07 -0.67 20.08
N TYR A 361 15.29 0.12 21.14
CA TYR A 361 16.41 1.06 21.21
C TYR A 361 17.78 0.41 20.95
N PRO A 362 18.10 -0.80 21.46
CA PRO A 362 19.34 -1.49 21.09
C PRO A 362 19.44 -1.79 19.59
N THR A 363 18.33 -2.06 18.91
CA THR A 363 18.27 -2.27 17.46
C THR A 363 18.59 -0.97 16.72
N VAL A 364 18.07 0.16 17.18
CA VAL A 364 18.41 1.49 16.63
C VAL A 364 19.88 1.85 16.87
N GLN A 365 20.41 1.57 18.07
CA GLN A 365 21.83 1.78 18.36
C GLN A 365 22.71 0.98 17.39
N ARG A 366 22.41 -0.31 17.19
CA ARG A 366 23.18 -1.15 16.25
C ARG A 366 23.10 -0.63 14.82
N SER A 367 21.93 -0.18 14.35
CA SER A 367 21.77 0.29 12.97
C SER A 367 22.56 1.57 12.70
N ILE A 368 22.53 2.54 13.61
CA ILE A 368 23.29 3.79 13.47
C ILE A 368 24.79 3.55 13.63
N GLU A 369 25.19 2.81 14.65
CA GLU A 369 26.62 2.55 14.92
C GLU A 369 27.26 1.66 13.84
N GLY A 370 26.51 0.72 13.28
CA GLY A 370 26.95 -0.10 12.15
C GLY A 370 27.12 0.70 10.87
N ALA A 371 26.17 1.59 10.56
CA ALA A 371 26.31 2.52 9.44
C ALA A 371 27.55 3.43 9.62
N LEU A 372 27.73 4.02 10.80
CA LEU A 372 28.89 4.88 11.11
C LEU A 372 30.23 4.13 11.00
N LYS A 373 30.25 2.83 11.35
CA LYS A 373 31.46 2.00 11.30
C LYS A 373 31.83 1.63 9.86
N ASN A 374 30.85 1.24 9.06
CA ASN A 374 31.10 0.50 7.82
C ASN A 374 30.73 1.29 6.55
N TRP A 375 29.78 2.22 6.62
CA TRP A 375 29.08 2.78 5.45
C TRP A 375 28.98 4.30 5.44
N THR A 376 29.66 5.03 6.32
CA THR A 376 29.71 6.51 6.23
C THR A 376 31.07 7.04 5.82
N ASP A 377 31.07 8.14 5.07
CA ASP A 377 32.29 8.85 4.72
C ASP A 377 32.68 9.95 5.72
N GLU A 378 33.78 10.65 5.42
CA GLU A 378 34.25 11.78 6.23
C GLU A 378 33.31 13.00 6.22
N LYS A 379 32.35 13.08 5.30
CA LYS A 379 31.30 14.12 5.27
C LYS A 379 30.06 13.70 6.07
N GLY A 380 30.01 12.46 6.55
CA GLY A 380 28.90 11.89 7.33
C GLY A 380 27.81 11.23 6.47
N TYR A 381 27.96 11.24 5.14
CA TYR A 381 26.97 10.66 4.24
C TYR A 381 26.96 9.14 4.32
N LEU A 382 25.78 8.56 4.14
CA LEU A 382 25.61 7.12 3.97
C LEU A 382 25.98 6.74 2.54
N LEU A 383 26.95 5.85 2.42
CA LEU A 383 27.49 5.32 1.16
C LEU A 383 26.71 4.09 0.72
N HIS A 384 26.59 3.93 -0.59
CA HIS A 384 25.96 2.77 -1.22
C HIS A 384 26.51 2.55 -2.64
N ASP A 385 26.16 1.43 -3.25
CA ASP A 385 26.39 1.16 -4.66
C ASP A 385 25.20 1.57 -5.55
N ASP A 386 25.45 1.63 -6.87
CA ASP A 386 24.52 2.19 -7.86
C ASP A 386 23.11 1.57 -7.88
N HIS A 387 22.92 0.36 -7.36
CA HIS A 387 21.67 -0.42 -7.42
C HIS A 387 21.09 -0.76 -6.04
N GLU A 388 21.53 -0.08 -4.98
CA GLU A 388 21.09 -0.38 -3.61
C GLU A 388 19.93 0.51 -3.11
N THR A 389 19.45 1.47 -3.93
CA THR A 389 18.28 2.31 -3.62
C THR A 389 17.01 1.71 -4.21
N TRP A 390 15.84 2.32 -4.00
CA TRP A 390 14.59 1.89 -4.64
C TRP A 390 14.65 1.85 -6.18
N MET A 391 15.70 2.45 -6.79
CA MET A 391 15.97 2.39 -8.23
C MET A 391 17.01 1.30 -8.54
N ASP A 392 16.65 0.03 -8.33
CA ASP A 392 17.58 -1.11 -8.25
C ASP A 392 17.71 -1.94 -9.54
N ALA A 393 16.98 -1.59 -10.60
CA ALA A 393 17.05 -2.30 -11.87
C ALA A 393 18.48 -2.37 -12.43
N ARG A 394 18.94 -3.61 -12.68
CA ARG A 394 20.25 -3.92 -13.24
C ARG A 394 20.16 -5.02 -14.28
N ARG A 395 21.09 -5.00 -15.21
CA ARG A 395 21.18 -5.99 -16.27
C ARG A 395 21.66 -7.34 -15.73
N ASN A 396 21.00 -8.42 -16.13
CA ASN A 396 21.23 -9.74 -15.53
C ASN A 396 22.64 -10.32 -15.72
N TYR A 397 23.27 -10.13 -16.89
CA TYR A 397 24.51 -10.81 -17.25
C TYR A 397 25.81 -10.10 -16.84
N ASP A 398 25.83 -8.77 -16.75
CA ASP A 398 27.00 -7.97 -16.35
C ASP A 398 26.76 -7.11 -15.09
N LYS A 399 25.56 -7.18 -14.52
CA LYS A 399 25.13 -6.46 -13.29
C LYS A 399 25.21 -4.94 -13.41
N LEU A 400 25.23 -4.40 -14.63
CA LEU A 400 25.28 -2.96 -14.85
C LEU A 400 23.91 -2.33 -14.54
N SER A 401 23.89 -1.32 -13.67
CA SER A 401 22.67 -0.60 -13.28
C SER A 401 22.08 0.20 -14.44
N TYR A 402 20.77 0.07 -14.66
CA TYR A 402 20.08 0.86 -15.67
C TYR A 402 19.86 2.30 -15.25
N SER A 403 19.81 2.57 -13.95
CA SER A 403 19.63 3.91 -13.37
C SER A 403 20.66 4.16 -12.26
N PRO A 404 21.96 4.27 -12.60
CA PRO A 404 23.02 4.32 -11.58
C PRO A 404 22.79 5.48 -10.60
N ARG A 405 22.86 5.20 -9.29
CA ARG A 405 22.57 6.13 -8.19
C ARG A 405 23.80 6.74 -7.50
N GLY A 406 24.99 6.45 -8.01
CA GLY A 406 26.26 6.99 -7.53
C GLY A 406 26.66 6.35 -6.23
N SER A 407 27.51 7.03 -5.46
CA SER A 407 27.84 6.59 -4.10
C SER A 407 26.97 7.25 -3.03
N ARG A 408 26.31 8.37 -3.38
CA ARG A 408 25.50 9.19 -2.46
C ARG A 408 24.30 9.76 -3.21
N ALA A 409 23.19 9.04 -3.18
CA ALA A 409 21.89 9.49 -3.68
C ALA A 409 21.22 10.43 -2.69
N ASN A 410 20.52 11.45 -3.19
CA ASN A 410 19.95 12.51 -2.35
C ASN A 410 18.86 12.00 -1.38
N ASP A 411 17.99 11.11 -1.84
CA ASP A 411 16.93 10.46 -1.08
C ASP A 411 17.49 9.53 0.00
N ILE A 412 18.61 8.86 -0.28
CA ILE A 412 19.32 8.06 0.73
C ILE A 412 19.86 8.94 1.86
N GLN A 413 20.39 10.13 1.54
CA GLN A 413 20.87 11.04 2.57
C GLN A 413 19.72 11.61 3.42
N ALA A 414 18.56 11.85 2.80
CA ALA A 414 17.35 12.27 3.52
C ALA A 414 16.87 11.17 4.48
N LEU A 415 16.84 9.92 4.03
CA LEU A 415 16.50 8.78 4.86
C LEU A 415 17.52 8.57 6.00
N TRP A 416 18.81 8.67 5.72
CA TRP A 416 19.86 8.58 6.73
C TRP A 416 19.73 9.67 7.79
N HIS A 417 19.45 10.91 7.37
CA HIS A 417 19.17 12.00 8.29
C HIS A 417 17.90 11.73 9.11
N LYS A 418 16.82 11.20 8.52
CA LYS A 418 15.62 10.77 9.27
C LYS A 418 15.98 9.71 10.33
N GLN A 419 16.79 8.71 9.98
CA GLN A 419 17.26 7.69 10.91
C GLN A 419 18.08 8.29 12.07
N LEU A 420 19.00 9.21 11.79
CA LEU A 420 19.79 9.88 12.83
C LEU A 420 18.91 10.70 13.77
N MET A 421 17.97 11.48 13.23
CA MET A 421 17.05 12.29 14.04
C MET A 421 16.10 11.43 14.88
N ALA A 422 15.61 10.31 14.32
CA ALA A 422 14.87 9.31 15.09
C ALA A 422 15.74 8.73 16.22
N GLY A 423 17.00 8.40 15.94
CA GLY A 423 17.97 7.97 16.94
C GLY A 423 18.16 8.99 18.07
N VAL A 424 18.33 10.27 17.74
CA VAL A 424 18.43 11.37 18.71
C VAL A 424 17.19 11.43 19.59
N TYR A 425 15.99 11.35 18.99
CA TYR A 425 14.73 11.33 19.72
C TYR A 425 14.66 10.17 20.70
N PHE A 426 14.98 8.95 20.26
CA PHE A 426 14.98 7.79 21.15
C PHE A 426 16.04 7.90 22.24
N ALA A 427 17.23 8.42 21.93
CA ALA A 427 18.27 8.65 22.93
C ALA A 427 17.83 9.65 24.00
N GLN A 428 17.06 10.69 23.63
CA GLN A 428 16.46 11.63 24.59
C GLN A 428 15.47 10.93 25.53
N VAL A 429 14.55 10.12 24.98
CA VAL A 429 13.57 9.34 25.76
C VAL A 429 14.29 8.38 26.71
N MET A 430 15.31 7.68 26.21
CA MET A 430 16.13 6.73 26.97
C MET A 430 17.17 7.38 27.88
N LYS A 431 17.30 8.72 27.84
CA LYS A 431 18.28 9.52 28.59
C LYS A 431 19.75 9.14 28.30
N ASP A 432 20.03 8.61 27.11
CA ASP A 432 21.39 8.33 26.62
C ASP A 432 22.00 9.58 25.98
N LYS A 433 22.49 10.49 26.84
CA LYS A 433 23.10 11.76 26.41
C LYS A 433 24.28 11.60 25.46
N LYS A 434 25.03 10.50 25.58
CA LYS A 434 26.21 10.25 24.75
C LYS A 434 25.80 9.97 23.30
N SER A 435 24.82 9.09 23.11
CA SER A 435 24.30 8.78 21.77
C SER A 435 23.54 9.97 21.17
N GLU A 436 22.75 10.68 21.98
CA GLU A 436 22.07 11.92 21.59
C GLU A 436 23.05 12.95 20.98
N GLU A 437 24.09 13.34 21.72
CA GLU A 437 25.07 14.34 21.27
C GLU A 437 25.85 13.85 20.03
N LYS A 438 26.26 12.57 20.03
CA LYS A 438 27.03 11.99 18.92
C LYS A 438 26.21 11.97 17.63
N TRP A 439 24.98 11.47 17.67
CA TRP A 439 24.17 11.30 16.47
C TRP A 439 23.63 12.64 15.98
N GLN A 440 23.32 13.59 16.87
CA GLN A 440 22.97 14.96 16.49
C GLN A 440 24.12 15.61 15.71
N ALA A 441 25.37 15.48 16.19
CA ALA A 441 26.53 16.04 15.50
C ALA A 441 26.72 15.44 14.08
N VAL A 442 26.39 14.16 13.88
CA VAL A 442 26.42 13.55 12.54
C VAL A 442 25.26 14.08 11.68
N ALA A 443 24.05 14.19 12.21
CA ALA A 443 22.89 14.72 11.49
C ALA A 443 23.15 16.15 11.00
N ASP A 444 23.65 17.02 11.88
CA ASP A 444 24.03 18.39 11.55
C ASP A 444 25.08 18.44 10.44
N LYS A 445 26.09 17.56 10.51
CA LYS A 445 27.14 17.46 9.50
C LYS A 445 26.62 17.00 8.14
N VAL A 446 25.73 16.00 8.11
CA VAL A 446 25.06 15.55 6.88
C VAL A 446 24.28 16.70 6.27
N LYS A 447 23.50 17.42 7.07
CA LYS A 447 22.70 18.55 6.61
C LYS A 447 23.55 19.70 6.08
N GLU A 448 24.60 20.07 6.80
CA GLU A 448 25.52 21.12 6.39
C GLU A 448 26.21 20.78 5.07
N ASN A 449 26.73 19.56 4.92
CA ASN A 449 27.39 19.14 3.69
C ASN A 449 26.39 18.97 2.55
N PHE A 450 25.17 18.50 2.81
CA PHE A 450 24.14 18.34 1.79
C PHE A 450 23.86 19.67 1.08
N ASN A 451 23.71 20.75 1.86
CA ASN A 451 23.49 22.09 1.31
C ASN A 451 24.70 22.64 0.52
N LYS A 452 25.91 22.08 0.70
CA LYS A 452 27.12 22.46 -0.05
C LYS A 452 27.33 21.63 -1.31
N ASP A 453 27.09 20.32 -1.23
CA ASP A 453 27.46 19.38 -2.28
C ASP A 453 26.31 19.11 -3.27
N PHE A 454 25.05 19.15 -2.82
CA PHE A 454 23.88 18.83 -3.66
C PHE A 454 23.16 20.07 -4.24
N ILE A 455 23.48 21.27 -3.72
CA ILE A 455 22.81 22.52 -4.10
C ILE A 455 23.87 23.47 -4.65
N ASP A 456 23.63 24.01 -5.85
CA ASP A 456 24.46 25.07 -6.42
C ASP A 456 23.64 26.32 -6.74
N GLN A 457 24.31 27.38 -7.21
CA GLN A 457 23.65 28.64 -7.59
C GLN A 457 23.10 28.63 -9.03
N LYS A 458 23.39 27.59 -9.82
CA LYS A 458 23.03 27.53 -11.24
C LYS A 458 21.69 26.85 -11.45
N HIS A 459 21.38 25.87 -10.61
CA HIS A 459 20.15 25.09 -10.68
C HIS A 459 19.20 25.56 -9.57
N ASN A 460 17.94 25.78 -9.94
CA ASN A 460 16.88 26.07 -8.97
C ASN A 460 16.24 24.78 -8.41
N TYR A 461 17.03 23.71 -8.32
CA TYR A 461 16.63 22.39 -7.86
C TYR A 461 17.85 21.63 -7.33
N ILE A 462 17.62 20.45 -6.77
CA ILE A 462 18.63 19.70 -6.01
C ILE A 462 19.24 18.62 -6.89
N ALA A 463 20.56 18.42 -6.81
CA ALA A 463 21.24 17.31 -7.46
C ALA A 463 20.62 15.97 -7.04
N ASP A 464 20.54 15.04 -7.97
CA ASP A 464 19.96 13.71 -7.78
C ASP A 464 20.91 12.77 -7.01
N ARG A 465 22.22 12.93 -7.22
CA ARG A 465 23.27 12.14 -6.57
C ARG A 465 24.65 12.80 -6.68
N LEU A 466 25.61 12.28 -5.90
CA LEU A 466 27.04 12.45 -6.10
C LEU A 466 27.68 11.13 -6.53
N ASP A 467 28.67 11.20 -7.43
CA ASP A 467 29.54 10.07 -7.74
C ASP A 467 30.68 9.89 -6.72
N ARG A 468 31.50 8.85 -6.93
CA ARG A 468 32.64 8.52 -6.05
C ARG A 468 33.75 9.59 -6.01
N ASN A 469 33.73 10.54 -6.96
CA ASN A 469 34.66 11.67 -7.02
C ASN A 469 34.01 12.99 -6.58
N ASP A 470 32.89 12.91 -5.85
CA ASP A 470 32.09 14.03 -5.36
C ASP A 470 31.52 14.93 -6.48
N LYS A 471 31.35 14.40 -7.69
CA LYS A 471 30.70 15.13 -8.77
C LYS A 471 29.18 15.00 -8.67
N ALA A 472 28.50 16.14 -8.58
CA ALA A 472 27.04 16.21 -8.61
C ALA A 472 26.45 15.92 -9.99
N ASP A 473 25.35 15.17 -10.00
CA ASP A 473 24.51 14.85 -11.17
C ASP A 473 23.14 15.54 -11.00
N TYR A 474 22.77 16.40 -11.95
CA TYR A 474 21.55 17.22 -11.91
C TYR A 474 20.45 16.66 -12.82
N LYS A 475 20.41 15.34 -13.06
CA LYS A 475 19.23 14.72 -13.67
C LYS A 475 17.97 15.00 -12.86
N ILE A 476 16.92 15.46 -13.52
CA ILE A 476 15.66 15.76 -12.84
C ILE A 476 14.90 14.46 -12.60
N ARG A 477 14.82 14.09 -11.31
CA ARG A 477 14.10 12.93 -10.79
C ARG A 477 13.19 13.34 -9.64
N PRO A 478 12.18 12.52 -9.31
CA PRO A 478 11.28 12.78 -8.19
C PRO A 478 12.01 12.67 -6.82
N ASN A 479 13.19 12.05 -6.77
CA ASN A 479 13.95 11.80 -5.54
C ASN A 479 14.21 13.07 -4.69
N GLN A 480 14.38 14.22 -5.33
CA GLN A 480 14.58 15.49 -4.63
C GLN A 480 13.40 15.89 -3.72
N LEU A 481 12.17 15.43 -4.01
CA LEU A 481 10.99 15.72 -3.21
C LEU A 481 11.05 15.11 -1.80
N PHE A 482 11.90 14.10 -1.60
CA PHE A 482 12.14 13.49 -0.28
C PHE A 482 13.18 14.24 0.57
N THR A 483 13.82 15.28 0.03
CA THR A 483 15.03 15.88 0.63
C THR A 483 14.77 17.21 1.36
N TYR A 484 13.50 17.61 1.49
CA TYR A 484 13.14 18.96 1.91
C TYR A 484 13.48 19.23 3.38
N GLU A 485 13.60 18.21 4.19
CA GLU A 485 14.03 18.30 5.58
C GLU A 485 15.54 18.62 5.68
N LEU A 486 16.33 18.29 4.65
CA LEU A 486 17.75 18.63 4.55
C LEU A 486 18.01 20.01 3.92
N ALA A 487 17.19 20.44 2.96
CA ALA A 487 17.39 21.72 2.28
C ALA A 487 16.92 22.90 3.16
N ASP A 488 17.76 23.92 3.35
CA ASP A 488 17.38 25.08 4.17
C ASP A 488 16.58 26.14 3.41
N ASN A 489 16.80 26.25 2.10
CA ASN A 489 16.17 27.30 1.29
C ASN A 489 14.74 26.95 0.87
N LYS A 490 13.75 27.61 1.47
CA LYS A 490 12.32 27.44 1.12
C LYS A 490 12.00 27.75 -0.35
N SER A 491 12.62 28.77 -0.93
CA SER A 491 12.42 29.10 -2.35
C SER A 491 12.96 28.00 -3.27
N LEU A 492 14.09 27.38 -2.92
CA LEU A 492 14.63 26.24 -3.65
C LEU A 492 13.65 25.06 -3.63
N LYS A 493 13.07 24.73 -2.48
CA LYS A 493 12.06 23.66 -2.34
C LYS A 493 10.89 23.90 -3.29
N TRP A 494 10.32 25.09 -3.31
CA TRP A 494 9.17 25.35 -4.16
C TRP A 494 9.50 25.40 -5.65
N ASN A 495 10.69 25.88 -6.01
CA ASN A 495 11.17 25.78 -7.41
C ASN A 495 11.41 24.32 -7.83
N ALA A 496 11.99 23.49 -6.96
CA ALA A 496 12.13 22.05 -7.18
C ALA A 496 10.77 21.36 -7.34
N THR A 497 9.79 21.66 -6.48
CA THR A 497 8.40 21.16 -6.60
C THR A 497 7.80 21.57 -7.93
N LYS A 498 7.95 22.84 -8.32
CA LYS A 498 7.47 23.36 -9.60
C LYS A 498 8.06 22.59 -10.78
N ILE A 499 9.39 22.39 -10.80
CA ILE A 499 10.08 21.67 -11.87
C ILE A 499 9.62 20.21 -11.93
N CYS A 500 9.51 19.53 -10.79
CA CYS A 500 8.98 18.17 -10.74
C CYS A 500 7.55 18.12 -11.28
N TRP A 501 6.70 19.08 -10.92
CA TRP A 501 5.33 19.15 -11.41
C TRP A 501 5.29 19.34 -12.94
N GLU A 502 6.04 20.29 -13.49
CA GLU A 502 6.05 20.60 -14.93
C GLU A 502 6.65 19.48 -15.80
N GLU A 503 7.64 18.75 -15.28
CA GLU A 503 8.45 17.81 -16.07
C GLU A 503 8.26 16.33 -15.71
N LEU A 504 7.68 16.00 -14.55
CA LEU A 504 7.51 14.62 -14.07
C LEU A 504 6.07 14.24 -13.75
N VAL A 505 5.21 15.18 -13.35
CA VAL A 505 3.85 14.85 -12.89
C VAL A 505 2.87 14.93 -14.05
N TYR A 506 2.42 13.76 -14.53
CA TYR A 506 1.35 13.63 -15.52
C TYR A 506 -0.01 13.56 -14.82
N PRO A 507 -1.13 13.81 -15.54
CA PRO A 507 -2.47 13.67 -14.96
C PRO A 507 -2.76 12.30 -14.34
N TRP A 508 -2.04 11.26 -14.76
CA TRP A 508 -2.21 9.87 -14.32
C TRP A 508 -1.05 9.33 -13.47
N GLY A 509 -0.05 10.15 -13.13
CA GLY A 509 0.99 9.78 -12.17
C GLY A 509 2.36 10.43 -12.39
N VAL A 510 3.33 10.10 -11.54
CA VAL A 510 4.68 10.70 -11.56
C VAL A 510 5.70 9.79 -12.25
N SER A 511 6.42 10.33 -13.24
CA SER A 511 7.51 9.65 -13.93
C SER A 511 8.79 9.61 -13.09
N SER A 512 9.58 8.55 -13.28
CA SER A 512 10.87 8.34 -12.59
C SER A 512 12.04 9.15 -13.17
N LEU A 513 11.86 9.79 -14.34
CA LEU A 513 12.87 10.60 -15.02
C LEU A 513 12.18 11.68 -15.88
N ASN A 514 12.85 12.81 -16.05
CA ASN A 514 12.41 13.91 -16.90
C ASN A 514 12.33 13.48 -18.37
N ARG A 515 11.20 13.80 -19.03
CA ARG A 515 10.96 13.57 -20.47
C ARG A 515 12.02 14.15 -21.40
N GLN A 516 12.80 15.12 -20.96
CA GLN A 516 13.87 15.75 -21.75
C GLN A 516 15.21 15.02 -21.65
N ASP A 517 15.35 14.05 -20.73
CA ASP A 517 16.59 13.26 -20.60
C ASP A 517 16.74 12.28 -21.78
N GLU A 518 17.97 12.12 -22.28
CA GLU A 518 18.26 11.22 -23.41
C GLU A 518 17.93 9.74 -23.11
N ASN A 519 17.89 9.36 -21.83
CA ASN A 519 17.55 8.02 -21.36
C ASN A 519 16.09 7.92 -20.91
N PHE A 520 15.23 8.89 -21.21
CA PHE A 520 13.81 8.79 -20.92
C PHE A 520 13.12 7.73 -21.79
N HIS A 521 12.44 6.79 -21.16
CA HIS A 521 11.67 5.72 -21.77
C HIS A 521 10.17 5.99 -21.59
N PRO A 522 9.43 6.32 -22.66
CA PRO A 522 8.01 6.64 -22.56
C PRO A 522 7.13 5.41 -22.23
N PHE A 523 7.64 4.20 -22.48
CA PHE A 523 6.95 2.95 -22.26
C PHE A 523 7.78 2.04 -21.37
N HIS A 524 7.15 1.35 -20.42
CA HIS A 524 7.82 0.32 -19.64
C HIS A 524 8.15 -0.88 -20.53
N HIS A 525 7.20 -1.29 -21.38
CA HIS A 525 7.39 -2.42 -22.31
C HIS A 525 7.51 -1.94 -23.77
N SER A 526 8.72 -2.00 -24.32
CA SER A 526 8.99 -1.72 -25.75
C SER A 526 10.20 -2.55 -26.22
N TRP A 527 10.02 -3.87 -26.21
CA TRP A 527 11.05 -4.87 -26.51
C TRP A 527 11.67 -4.74 -27.90
N GLU A 528 11.00 -4.08 -28.83
CA GLU A 528 11.52 -3.72 -30.15
C GLU A 528 12.65 -2.68 -30.06
N ASN A 529 12.64 -1.84 -29.02
CA ASN A 529 13.55 -0.71 -28.84
C ASN A 529 14.58 -0.93 -27.72
N TYR A 530 14.17 -1.49 -26.57
CA TYR A 530 14.99 -1.66 -25.36
C TYR A 530 14.45 -2.77 -24.44
N HIS A 531 15.26 -3.20 -23.46
CA HIS A 531 14.83 -4.14 -22.40
C HIS A 531 13.90 -3.44 -21.40
N LYS A 532 12.89 -4.14 -20.84
CA LYS A 532 11.93 -3.53 -19.89
C LYS A 532 12.59 -2.82 -18.69
N ASP A 533 13.60 -3.45 -18.11
CA ASP A 533 14.37 -2.90 -16.98
C ASP A 533 15.13 -1.61 -17.32
N GLU A 534 15.38 -1.31 -18.60
CA GLU A 534 15.95 -0.01 -19.01
C GLU A 534 14.98 1.14 -18.72
N GLY A 535 13.68 0.92 -18.89
CA GLY A 535 12.63 1.91 -18.67
C GLY A 535 12.09 1.97 -17.25
N TYR A 536 12.20 0.88 -16.48
CA TYR A 536 11.62 0.70 -15.14
C TYR A 536 11.85 1.88 -14.20
N HIS A 537 13.07 2.45 -14.19
CA HIS A 537 13.42 3.64 -13.39
C HIS A 537 13.89 4.83 -14.24
N ASN A 538 13.64 4.83 -15.54
CA ASN A 538 14.07 5.90 -16.45
C ASN A 538 12.91 6.41 -17.31
N GLY A 539 11.74 6.60 -16.73
CA GLY A 539 10.60 7.21 -17.41
C GLY A 539 9.26 6.61 -17.01
N THR A 540 9.21 5.30 -16.75
CA THR A 540 8.02 4.61 -16.22
C THR A 540 7.44 5.36 -15.02
N ILE A 541 6.11 5.47 -15.01
CA ILE A 541 5.37 6.04 -13.88
C ILE A 541 5.32 5.01 -12.76
N TRP A 542 5.68 5.46 -11.56
CA TRP A 542 5.54 4.70 -10.33
C TRP A 542 4.40 5.31 -9.53
N LEU A 543 3.31 4.55 -9.32
CA LEU A 543 2.09 5.13 -8.73
C LEU A 543 2.27 5.58 -7.28
N TRP A 544 3.18 4.97 -6.51
CA TRP A 544 3.46 5.40 -5.13
C TRP A 544 4.09 6.80 -5.04
N LEU A 545 4.80 7.26 -6.07
CA LEU A 545 5.40 8.60 -6.09
C LEU A 545 4.36 9.73 -6.09
N ASN A 546 3.10 9.40 -6.38
CA ASN A 546 2.00 10.33 -6.23
C ASN A 546 1.87 10.85 -4.79
N GLY A 547 2.15 10.00 -3.78
CA GLY A 547 2.10 10.39 -2.37
C GLY A 547 3.03 11.55 -2.05
N ILE A 548 4.32 11.42 -2.37
CA ILE A 548 5.30 12.49 -2.11
C ILE A 548 5.04 13.74 -2.97
N ALA A 549 4.62 13.58 -4.22
CA ALA A 549 4.30 14.72 -5.08
C ALA A 549 3.11 15.53 -4.52
N MET A 550 2.03 14.84 -4.14
CA MET A 550 0.87 15.47 -3.52
C MET A 550 1.22 16.10 -2.17
N GLN A 551 2.02 15.43 -1.34
CA GLN A 551 2.52 16.00 -0.08
C GLN A 551 3.19 17.36 -0.32
N ARG A 552 4.13 17.46 -1.26
CA ARG A 552 4.85 18.72 -1.52
C ARG A 552 3.98 19.79 -2.19
N MET A 553 2.92 19.39 -2.90
CA MET A 553 1.89 20.33 -3.38
C MET A 553 1.05 20.88 -2.23
N ILE A 554 0.62 20.03 -1.29
CA ILE A 554 -0.18 20.42 -0.11
C ILE A 554 0.62 21.35 0.79
N GLU A 555 1.89 21.02 1.07
CA GLU A 555 2.80 21.89 1.86
C GLU A 555 3.07 23.25 1.18
N ALA A 556 2.86 23.33 -0.15
CA ALA A 556 2.90 24.57 -0.93
C ALA A 556 1.53 25.26 -1.08
N ASN A 557 0.52 24.85 -0.30
CA ASN A 557 -0.86 25.34 -0.35
C ASN A 557 -1.54 25.16 -1.73
N GLN A 558 -1.23 24.06 -2.42
CA GLN A 558 -1.80 23.67 -3.72
C GLN A 558 -2.70 22.42 -3.58
N GLU A 559 -3.47 22.32 -2.50
CA GLU A 559 -4.28 21.16 -2.14
C GLU A 559 -5.30 20.76 -3.21
N GLU A 560 -5.93 21.73 -3.89
CA GLU A 560 -6.88 21.48 -4.98
C GLU A 560 -6.21 20.88 -6.22
N VAL A 561 -4.93 21.20 -6.45
CA VAL A 561 -4.14 20.59 -7.52
C VAL A 561 -3.74 19.18 -7.14
N ALA A 562 -3.23 18.99 -5.91
CA ALA A 562 -2.90 17.67 -5.39
C ALA A 562 -4.11 16.73 -5.50
N TYR A 563 -5.31 17.25 -5.22
CA TYR A 563 -6.54 16.48 -5.33
C TYR A 563 -6.88 16.03 -6.76
N LYS A 564 -6.43 16.72 -7.81
CA LYS A 564 -6.58 16.23 -9.19
C LYS A 564 -5.84 14.92 -9.40
N LEU A 565 -4.63 14.80 -8.85
CA LEU A 565 -3.85 13.56 -8.87
C LEU A 565 -4.52 12.49 -8.01
N PHE A 566 -4.95 12.87 -6.81
CA PHE A 566 -5.63 11.98 -5.86
C PHE A 566 -6.91 11.36 -6.47
N LYS A 567 -7.77 12.22 -7.05
CA LYS A 567 -9.00 11.81 -7.71
C LYS A 567 -8.71 10.89 -8.89
N ASN A 568 -7.64 11.13 -9.63
CA ASN A 568 -7.24 10.25 -10.73
C ASN A 568 -6.88 8.85 -10.21
N MET A 569 -6.13 8.74 -9.12
CA MET A 569 -5.83 7.43 -8.51
C MET A 569 -7.09 6.72 -8.03
N ASN A 570 -8.05 7.44 -7.44
CA ASN A 570 -9.35 6.88 -7.09
C ASN A 570 -10.07 6.32 -8.34
N GLU A 571 -10.04 7.05 -9.45
CA GLU A 571 -10.63 6.60 -10.71
C GLU A 571 -9.92 5.36 -11.26
N GLN A 572 -8.58 5.32 -11.23
CA GLN A 572 -7.81 4.15 -11.65
C GLN A 572 -8.18 2.92 -10.82
N ALA A 573 -8.17 3.00 -9.49
CA ALA A 573 -8.55 1.89 -8.61
C ALA A 573 -9.99 1.39 -8.89
N MET A 574 -10.89 2.31 -9.20
CA MET A 574 -12.30 1.98 -9.44
C MET A 574 -12.60 1.51 -10.86
N THR A 575 -11.75 1.79 -11.86
CA THR A 575 -12.09 1.56 -13.28
C THR A 575 -11.03 0.80 -14.09
N MET A 576 -9.80 0.67 -13.60
CA MET A 576 -8.68 0.05 -14.31
C MET A 576 -8.02 -1.06 -13.49
N GLY A 577 -7.40 -2.04 -14.15
CA GLY A 577 -6.66 -3.11 -13.48
C GLY A 577 -7.51 -3.87 -12.45
N VAL A 578 -6.89 -4.20 -11.32
CA VAL A 578 -7.54 -4.90 -10.20
C VAL A 578 -8.68 -4.07 -9.61
N VAL A 579 -9.81 -4.74 -9.33
CA VAL A 579 -10.96 -4.06 -8.72
C VAL A 579 -10.58 -3.51 -7.34
N GLY A 580 -10.68 -2.19 -7.20
CA GLY A 580 -10.58 -1.49 -5.93
C GLY A 580 -9.15 -1.25 -5.43
N GLY A 581 -8.13 -1.41 -6.28
CA GLY A 581 -6.74 -1.22 -5.87
C GLY A 581 -5.86 -0.68 -7.00
N LEU A 582 -4.68 -0.20 -6.62
CA LEU A 582 -3.66 0.31 -7.54
C LEU A 582 -2.59 -0.75 -7.85
N GLY A 583 -2.13 -0.74 -9.10
CA GLY A 583 -1.00 -1.56 -9.56
C GLY A 583 0.36 -0.91 -9.29
N GLU A 584 1.38 -1.47 -9.93
CA GLU A 584 2.76 -1.07 -9.70
C GLU A 584 3.16 0.19 -10.46
N ASN A 585 3.02 0.06 -11.77
CA ASN A 585 3.59 0.97 -12.73
C ASN A 585 2.59 1.26 -13.83
N MET A 586 2.91 2.30 -14.57
CA MET A 586 2.19 2.66 -15.76
C MET A 586 3.19 3.14 -16.83
N ASP A 587 2.90 2.84 -18.09
CA ASP A 587 3.56 3.54 -19.20
C ASP A 587 3.45 5.04 -18.94
N CYS A 588 4.51 5.79 -19.24
CA CYS A 588 4.46 7.22 -19.05
C CYS A 588 3.53 7.86 -20.08
N TYR A 589 3.56 7.38 -21.32
CA TYR A 589 2.77 7.93 -22.43
C TYR A 589 1.63 7.00 -22.85
N PRO A 590 0.48 7.54 -23.26
CA PRO A 590 -0.55 6.75 -23.93
C PRO A 590 -0.04 6.20 -25.26
N ARG A 591 -0.51 5.00 -25.63
CA ARG A 591 -0.25 4.41 -26.95
C ARG A 591 -1.32 4.89 -27.95
N SER A 592 -1.01 4.86 -29.25
CA SER A 592 -1.75 5.53 -30.34
C SER A 592 -3.24 5.18 -30.51
N ASN A 593 -3.79 4.26 -29.72
CA ASN A 593 -5.20 3.86 -29.74
C ASN A 593 -5.87 3.89 -28.35
N SER A 594 -5.23 4.47 -27.33
CA SER A 594 -5.80 4.55 -25.98
C SER A 594 -5.65 5.98 -25.43
N PRO A 595 -6.71 6.57 -24.85
CA PRO A 595 -6.59 7.84 -24.13
C PRO A 595 -5.80 7.69 -22.82
N TRP A 596 -5.65 6.46 -22.31
CA TRP A 596 -4.92 6.13 -21.09
C TRP A 596 -3.64 5.34 -21.41
N PRO A 597 -2.52 5.63 -20.71
CA PRO A 597 -1.38 4.74 -20.73
C PRO A 597 -1.69 3.33 -20.19
N LYS A 598 -0.84 2.35 -20.52
CA LYS A 598 -1.02 0.95 -20.11
C LYS A 598 -0.49 0.75 -18.69
N LEU A 599 -1.24 0.06 -17.83
CA LEU A 599 -0.76 -0.43 -16.54
C LEU A 599 0.26 -1.58 -16.75
N THR A 600 1.29 -1.62 -15.93
CA THR A 600 2.38 -2.61 -16.01
C THR A 600 2.88 -2.97 -14.62
N GLY A 601 3.72 -4.00 -14.51
CA GLY A 601 4.18 -4.51 -13.22
C GLY A 601 3.07 -5.27 -12.49
N THR A 602 3.20 -5.45 -11.17
CA THR A 602 2.22 -6.12 -10.32
C THR A 602 0.84 -5.45 -10.41
N TYR A 603 -0.24 -6.23 -10.42
CA TYR A 603 -1.60 -5.71 -10.59
C TYR A 603 -2.17 -5.09 -9.31
N LEU A 604 -1.68 -5.50 -8.15
CA LEU A 604 -2.05 -4.99 -6.83
C LEU A 604 -0.79 -4.87 -6.00
N GLN A 605 -0.40 -3.64 -5.64
CA GLN A 605 0.89 -3.44 -4.99
C GLN A 605 0.80 -2.51 -3.78
N ALA A 606 1.61 -2.81 -2.75
CA ALA A 606 1.42 -2.25 -1.43
C ALA A 606 1.78 -0.77 -1.35
N TRP A 607 2.96 -0.34 -1.79
CA TRP A 607 3.38 1.05 -1.60
C TRP A 607 2.53 2.07 -2.36
N SER A 608 1.89 1.68 -3.48
CA SER A 608 1.01 2.51 -4.29
C SER A 608 -0.29 2.78 -3.55
N ASN A 609 -0.91 1.71 -3.02
CA ASN A 609 -2.14 1.83 -2.24
C ASN A 609 -1.86 2.54 -0.90
N ALA A 610 -0.76 2.18 -0.25
CA ALA A 610 -0.35 2.75 1.02
C ALA A 610 -0.01 4.24 0.92
N GLU A 611 0.79 4.70 -0.04
CA GLU A 611 1.10 6.13 -0.16
C GLU A 611 -0.14 6.97 -0.46
N HIS A 612 -1.10 6.42 -1.20
CA HIS A 612 -2.37 7.07 -1.45
C HIS A 612 -3.22 7.23 -0.19
N LEU A 613 -3.27 6.21 0.67
CA LEU A 613 -3.91 6.32 1.99
C LEU A 613 -3.12 7.24 2.92
N ARG A 614 -1.80 7.11 2.98
CA ARG A 614 -0.91 7.91 3.84
C ARG A 614 -1.12 9.41 3.59
N VAL A 615 -1.08 9.84 2.33
CA VAL A 615 -1.20 11.28 2.01
C VAL A 615 -2.58 11.83 2.36
N TRP A 616 -3.65 11.02 2.27
CA TRP A 616 -4.97 11.41 2.75
C TRP A 616 -4.96 11.77 4.24
N TYR A 617 -4.50 10.85 5.09
CA TYR A 617 -4.55 11.05 6.54
C TYR A 617 -3.50 12.06 7.04
N GLN A 618 -2.26 12.00 6.55
CA GLN A 618 -1.16 12.82 7.06
C GLN A 618 -1.14 14.25 6.52
N HIS A 619 -1.70 14.49 5.31
CA HIS A 619 -1.58 15.78 4.63
C HIS A 619 -2.92 16.42 4.27
N PHE A 620 -3.87 15.68 3.67
CA PHE A 620 -5.20 16.25 3.41
C PHE A 620 -5.98 16.50 4.71
N LEU A 621 -6.06 15.50 5.59
CA LEU A 621 -6.62 15.67 6.94
C LEU A 621 -5.63 16.38 7.88
N GLY A 622 -4.33 16.19 7.64
CA GLY A 622 -3.27 16.96 8.30
C GLY A 622 -3.02 16.58 9.76
N ILE A 623 -3.31 15.34 10.17
CA ILE A 623 -3.15 14.86 11.54
C ILE A 623 -1.73 14.37 11.78
N GLN A 624 -0.98 15.09 12.62
CA GLN A 624 0.44 14.84 12.92
C GLN A 624 0.68 14.80 14.43
N PRO A 625 0.57 13.62 15.06
CA PRO A 625 0.75 13.45 16.50
C PRO A 625 2.23 13.28 16.91
N ASP A 626 2.54 13.65 18.14
CA ASP A 626 3.68 13.21 18.96
C ASP A 626 3.10 12.79 20.32
N MET A 627 2.53 11.59 20.36
CA MET A 627 1.81 11.06 21.53
C MET A 627 2.72 10.77 22.72
N ILE A 628 4.02 10.56 22.49
CA ILE A 628 5.01 10.47 23.57
C ILE A 628 5.11 11.81 24.33
N LYS A 629 4.97 12.94 23.63
CA LYS A 629 4.96 14.28 24.25
C LYS A 629 3.56 14.82 24.55
N GLY A 630 2.51 14.09 24.18
CA GLY A 630 1.12 14.53 24.32
C GLY A 630 0.82 15.77 23.47
N LYS A 631 1.35 15.84 22.25
CA LYS A 631 1.14 16.99 21.33
C LYS A 631 0.56 16.51 20.01
N VAL A 632 -0.38 17.26 19.46
CA VAL A 632 -0.95 16.96 18.13
C VAL A 632 -1.02 18.23 17.30
N LEU A 633 -0.40 18.22 16.13
CA LEU A 633 -0.56 19.24 15.11
C LEU A 633 -1.66 18.82 14.13
N ILE A 634 -2.63 19.70 13.91
CA ILE A 634 -3.73 19.51 12.94
C ILE A 634 -3.66 20.63 11.90
N THR A 635 -3.32 20.26 10.67
CA THR A 635 -3.13 21.19 9.54
C THR A 635 -3.99 20.79 8.33
N PRO A 636 -5.32 20.98 8.39
CA PRO A 636 -6.24 20.45 7.40
C PRO A 636 -6.12 21.20 6.07
N HIS A 637 -6.08 20.44 4.98
CA HIS A 637 -6.03 20.93 3.59
C HIS A 637 -7.07 20.19 2.74
N ILE A 638 -8.30 20.13 3.23
CA ILE A 638 -9.34 19.26 2.66
C ILE A 638 -9.95 19.91 1.40
N PRO A 639 -9.89 19.25 0.24
CA PRO A 639 -10.34 19.84 -1.03
C PRO A 639 -11.86 19.97 -1.07
N VAL A 640 -12.37 21.02 -1.72
CA VAL A 640 -13.81 21.32 -1.74
C VAL A 640 -14.62 20.19 -2.40
N GLU A 641 -14.04 19.52 -3.40
CA GLU A 641 -14.74 18.51 -4.21
C GLU A 641 -15.06 17.20 -3.43
N VAL A 642 -14.43 16.95 -2.27
CA VAL A 642 -14.82 15.80 -1.43
C VAL A 642 -16.15 16.04 -0.69
N GLY A 643 -16.71 17.25 -0.74
CA GLY A 643 -17.97 17.56 -0.07
C GLY A 643 -17.86 17.54 1.46
N ASP A 644 -19.01 17.39 2.12
CA ASP A 644 -19.04 17.25 3.58
C ASP A 644 -18.49 15.88 3.95
N ILE A 645 -17.55 15.84 4.91
CA ILE A 645 -16.97 14.58 5.39
C ILE A 645 -17.05 14.45 6.90
N THR A 646 -17.12 13.20 7.36
CA THR A 646 -16.87 12.79 8.75
C THR A 646 -15.88 11.64 8.72
N TYR A 647 -14.88 11.66 9.58
CA TYR A 647 -13.85 10.64 9.63
C TYR A 647 -13.35 10.37 11.05
N HIS A 648 -12.71 9.22 11.23
CA HIS A 648 -11.91 8.93 12.43
C HIS A 648 -10.42 8.92 12.10
N SER A 649 -9.60 9.42 13.02
CA SER A 649 -8.14 9.29 12.98
C SER A 649 -7.64 8.81 14.34
N PHE A 650 -7.09 7.60 14.39
CA PHE A 650 -6.60 6.99 15.63
C PHE A 650 -5.21 7.51 15.99
N ILE A 651 -5.06 7.89 17.26
CA ILE A 651 -3.80 8.32 17.88
C ILE A 651 -3.80 7.88 19.35
N GLY A 652 -2.66 7.40 19.84
CA GLY A 652 -2.55 6.86 21.19
C GLY A 652 -3.52 5.71 21.42
N GLU A 653 -4.24 5.75 22.54
CA GLU A 653 -5.30 4.80 22.90
C GLU A 653 -6.70 5.24 22.40
N GLY A 654 -6.78 6.39 21.72
CA GLY A 654 -8.00 7.08 21.35
C GLY A 654 -8.12 7.39 19.86
N TYR A 655 -9.07 8.26 19.52
CA TYR A 655 -9.23 8.76 18.15
C TYR A 655 -9.88 10.15 18.12
N ILE A 656 -9.59 10.88 17.06
CA ILE A 656 -10.22 12.15 16.72
C ILE A 656 -11.36 11.86 15.75
N GLU A 657 -12.60 12.26 16.09
CA GLU A 657 -13.71 12.36 15.14
C GLU A 657 -13.65 13.76 14.50
N GLY A 658 -13.26 13.82 13.23
CA GLY A 658 -13.21 15.06 12.47
C GLY A 658 -14.41 15.19 11.53
N GLN A 659 -14.95 16.39 11.41
CA GLN A 659 -15.95 16.77 10.41
C GLN A 659 -15.50 18.01 9.68
N TYR A 660 -15.78 18.07 8.38
CA TYR A 660 -15.51 19.24 7.55
C TYR A 660 -16.69 19.51 6.63
N SER A 661 -17.09 20.78 6.54
CA SER A 661 -18.04 21.26 5.54
C SER A 661 -17.44 22.41 4.73
N PRO A 662 -17.31 22.27 3.40
CA PRO A 662 -16.62 23.25 2.56
C PRO A 662 -17.40 24.56 2.40
N LEU A 663 -18.74 24.55 2.51
CA LEU A 663 -19.58 25.73 2.26
C LEU A 663 -19.19 26.92 3.15
N ASN A 664 -18.84 26.66 4.41
CA ASN A 664 -18.43 27.65 5.39
C ASN A 664 -16.98 27.44 5.87
N GLN A 665 -16.23 26.51 5.26
CA GLN A 665 -14.95 26.02 5.76
C GLN A 665 -14.99 25.74 7.27
N HIS A 666 -16.03 25.02 7.68
CA HIS A 666 -16.31 24.71 9.08
C HIS A 666 -15.70 23.37 9.42
N TYR A 667 -14.90 23.34 10.48
CA TYR A 667 -14.28 22.13 11.02
C TYR A 667 -14.83 21.86 12.40
N LEU A 668 -15.12 20.59 12.70
CA LEU A 668 -15.50 20.14 14.03
C LEU A 668 -14.65 18.93 14.40
N TYR A 669 -14.02 18.98 15.56
CA TYR A 669 -13.21 17.90 16.12
C TYR A 669 -13.79 17.48 17.46
N LYS A 670 -13.99 16.18 17.64
CA LYS A 670 -14.29 15.59 18.94
C LYS A 670 -13.18 14.63 19.33
N PHE A 671 -12.76 14.69 20.57
CA PHE A 671 -11.65 13.92 21.08
C PHE A 671 -12.17 12.77 21.95
N HIS A 672 -11.77 11.54 21.62
CA HIS A 672 -12.18 10.34 22.33
C HIS A 672 -10.95 9.64 22.90
N ASN A 673 -10.87 9.51 24.24
CA ASN A 673 -9.73 8.99 24.99
C ASN A 673 -8.41 9.68 24.64
N ILE A 674 -8.42 11.00 24.42
CA ILE A 674 -7.24 11.80 24.11
C ILE A 674 -7.12 12.90 25.17
N SER A 675 -5.93 13.03 25.74
CA SER A 675 -5.53 14.14 26.60
C SER A 675 -4.20 14.67 26.07
N SER A 676 -4.20 15.84 25.44
CA SER A 676 -3.05 16.36 24.69
C SER A 676 -3.16 17.86 24.41
N GLU A 677 -2.02 18.50 24.18
CA GLU A 677 -1.94 19.84 23.61
C GLU A 677 -2.19 19.75 22.09
N ILE A 678 -3.26 20.38 21.62
CA ILE A 678 -3.62 20.42 20.20
C ILE A 678 -3.26 21.79 19.63
N THR A 679 -2.49 21.80 18.55
CA THR A 679 -2.22 22.98 17.74
C THR A 679 -2.95 22.87 16.40
N PHE A 680 -3.88 23.78 16.15
CA PHE A 680 -4.53 23.93 14.85
C PHE A 680 -3.79 24.98 14.02
N SER A 681 -3.21 24.57 12.90
CA SER A 681 -2.60 25.46 11.90
C SER A 681 -3.52 25.56 10.69
N ILE A 682 -4.43 26.52 10.72
CA ILE A 682 -5.32 26.81 9.58
C ILE A 682 -4.62 27.77 8.62
N LYS A 683 -4.77 27.50 7.32
CA LYS A 683 -4.23 28.31 6.21
C LYS A 683 -4.47 29.80 6.42
N ASP A 684 -3.42 30.61 6.28
CA ASP A 684 -3.40 32.08 6.46
C ASP A 684 -3.64 32.61 7.89
N PHE A 685 -4.04 31.79 8.87
CA PHE A 685 -4.34 32.23 10.23
C PHE A 685 -3.23 31.89 11.23
N LYS A 686 -3.18 32.67 12.33
CA LYS A 686 -2.31 32.36 13.47
C LYS A 686 -2.72 31.01 14.07
N ASP A 687 -1.73 30.27 14.56
CA ASP A 687 -1.98 28.97 15.19
C ASP A 687 -2.83 29.14 16.45
N VAL A 688 -3.77 28.22 16.64
CA VAL A 688 -4.58 28.12 17.85
C VAL A 688 -4.12 26.89 18.61
N THR A 689 -3.56 27.09 19.81
CA THR A 689 -3.08 25.99 20.67
C THR A 689 -3.92 25.93 21.94
N MET A 690 -4.34 24.73 22.33
CA MET A 690 -5.14 24.48 23.53
C MET A 690 -4.91 23.07 24.06
N GLU A 691 -5.10 22.88 25.36
CA GLU A 691 -5.19 21.56 25.97
C GLU A 691 -6.61 21.01 25.73
N VAL A 692 -6.70 19.73 25.33
CA VAL A 692 -7.98 19.02 25.22
C VAL A 692 -7.98 17.78 26.11
N GLU A 693 -9.16 17.42 26.60
CA GLU A 693 -9.40 16.20 27.37
C GLU A 693 -10.42 15.29 26.66
N ASP A 694 -10.62 14.08 27.20
CA ASP A 694 -11.62 13.14 26.68
C ASP A 694 -13.03 13.77 26.67
N GLY A 695 -13.70 13.66 25.52
CA GLY A 695 -15.04 14.20 25.29
C GLY A 695 -15.08 15.67 24.87
N ASP A 696 -13.93 16.37 24.83
CA ASP A 696 -13.88 17.75 24.38
C ASP A 696 -14.27 17.88 22.91
N VAL A 697 -14.88 19.03 22.60
CA VAL A 697 -15.29 19.40 21.24
C VAL A 697 -14.68 20.73 20.87
N VAL A 698 -14.02 20.79 19.71
CA VAL A 698 -13.47 22.02 19.14
C VAL A 698 -14.08 22.29 17.79
N ALA A 699 -14.64 23.48 17.58
CA ALA A 699 -15.10 23.93 16.26
C ALA A 699 -14.26 25.11 15.76
N LEU A 700 -14.01 25.16 14.45
CA LEU A 700 -13.28 26.22 13.77
C LEU A 700 -14.13 26.71 12.58
N GLU A 701 -14.30 28.01 12.45
CA GLU A 701 -15.05 28.63 11.36
C GLU A 701 -14.32 29.86 10.83
N ILE A 702 -14.10 29.91 9.52
CA ILE A 702 -13.49 31.07 8.87
C ILE A 702 -14.58 32.10 8.56
N ASN A 703 -14.48 33.29 9.17
CA ASN A 703 -15.42 34.40 8.96
C ASN A 703 -14.67 35.66 8.52
N GLY A 704 -14.54 35.82 7.19
CA GLY A 704 -13.84 36.95 6.59
C GLY A 704 -12.34 36.92 6.91
N ASP A 705 -11.89 37.87 7.71
CA ASP A 705 -10.47 38.02 8.11
C ASP A 705 -10.13 37.40 9.47
N ASN A 706 -11.12 36.77 10.13
CA ASN A 706 -10.94 36.10 11.41
C ASN A 706 -11.25 34.61 11.30
N LEU A 707 -10.50 33.81 12.07
CA LEU A 707 -10.82 32.43 12.37
C LEU A 707 -11.46 32.40 13.76
N ASN A 708 -12.75 32.10 13.81
CA ASN A 708 -13.46 31.90 15.06
C ASN A 708 -13.25 30.45 15.51
N TYR A 709 -13.06 30.25 16.81
CA TYR A 709 -12.99 28.93 17.39
C TYR A 709 -13.83 28.81 18.66
N THR A 710 -14.35 27.61 18.87
CA THR A 710 -14.99 27.22 20.13
C THR A 710 -14.30 26.01 20.70
N HIS A 711 -14.05 26.03 22.00
CA HIS A 711 -13.61 24.86 22.77
C HIS A 711 -14.66 24.62 23.85
N ASN A 712 -15.46 23.58 23.65
CA ASN A 712 -16.69 23.34 24.40
C ASN A 712 -17.62 24.57 24.39
N SER A 713 -17.68 25.31 25.50
CA SER A 713 -18.46 26.55 25.65
C SER A 713 -17.63 27.84 25.65
N ASN A 714 -16.30 27.73 25.52
CA ASN A 714 -15.40 28.87 25.44
C ASN A 714 -15.25 29.31 23.99
N PHE A 715 -15.23 30.62 23.77
CA PHE A 715 -15.16 31.23 22.43
C PHE A 715 -13.91 32.09 22.33
N GLY A 716 -13.28 32.08 21.16
CA GLY A 716 -12.20 32.99 20.82
C GLY A 716 -12.10 33.18 19.31
N ASP A 717 -11.25 34.11 18.92
CA ASP A 717 -10.94 34.38 17.52
C ASP A 717 -9.46 34.72 17.36
N VAL A 718 -8.92 34.43 16.17
CA VAL A 718 -7.57 34.83 15.78
C VAL A 718 -7.58 35.51 14.41
N SER A 719 -6.73 36.53 14.28
CA SER A 719 -6.50 37.22 13.02
C SER A 719 -5.63 36.38 12.08
N LYS A 720 -5.60 36.77 10.80
CA LYS A 720 -4.58 36.32 9.85
C LYS A 720 -3.16 36.52 10.38
N ASP A 721 -2.26 35.62 10.00
CA ASP A 721 -0.82 35.72 10.19
C ASP A 721 -0.20 36.36 8.93
N PRO A 722 0.38 37.57 9.02
CA PRO A 722 0.96 38.25 7.87
C PRO A 722 2.03 37.44 7.13
N GLN A 723 2.84 36.65 7.85
CA GLN A 723 3.90 35.85 7.25
C GLN A 723 3.31 34.66 6.49
N LYS A 724 2.31 33.97 7.06
CA LYS A 724 1.63 32.87 6.35
C LYS A 724 0.93 33.36 5.10
N VAL A 725 0.23 34.51 5.18
CA VAL A 725 -0.42 35.14 4.04
C VAL A 725 0.60 35.50 2.96
N GLU A 726 1.73 36.12 3.32
CA GLU A 726 2.78 36.47 2.37
C GLU A 726 3.39 35.22 1.73
N ASP A 727 3.66 34.18 2.50
CA ASP A 727 4.20 32.92 2.02
C ASP A 727 3.23 32.23 1.05
N HIS A 728 1.94 32.20 1.39
CA HIS A 728 0.89 31.66 0.55
C HIS A 728 0.75 32.44 -0.77
N GLN A 729 0.80 33.78 -0.73
CA GLN A 729 0.79 34.61 -1.94
C GLN A 729 2.00 34.33 -2.83
N LYS A 730 3.20 34.20 -2.26
CA LYS A 730 4.42 33.85 -3.01
C LYS A 730 4.32 32.46 -3.65
N THR A 731 3.81 31.47 -2.94
CA THR A 731 3.60 30.14 -3.53
C THR A 731 2.53 30.19 -4.62
N ALA A 732 1.39 30.84 -4.38
CA ALA A 732 0.34 30.98 -5.38
C ALA A 732 0.85 31.64 -6.67
N GLN A 733 1.67 32.68 -6.55
CA GLN A 733 2.32 33.33 -7.70
C GLN A 733 3.32 32.40 -8.41
N LEU A 734 4.13 31.63 -7.66
CA LEU A 734 5.10 30.72 -8.24
C LEU A 734 4.43 29.60 -9.06
N PHE A 735 3.29 29.10 -8.57
CA PHE A 735 2.53 28.00 -9.18
C PHE A 735 1.43 28.46 -10.15
N GLU A 736 1.27 29.78 -10.36
CA GLU A 736 0.28 30.33 -11.25
C GLU A 736 0.45 29.82 -12.69
N GLY A 737 -0.62 29.24 -13.25
CA GLY A 737 -0.65 28.76 -14.63
C GLY A 737 0.07 27.43 -14.89
N ILE A 738 0.70 26.81 -13.88
CA ILE A 738 1.39 25.53 -14.06
C ILE A 738 0.39 24.44 -14.48
N GLN A 739 0.84 23.61 -15.42
CA GLN A 739 0.10 22.45 -15.92
C GLN A 739 0.87 21.17 -15.58
N PHE A 740 0.13 20.07 -15.46
CA PHE A 740 0.76 18.74 -15.45
C PHE A 740 1.54 18.50 -16.74
N CYS A 741 2.63 17.75 -16.59
CA CYS A 741 3.50 17.31 -17.67
C CYS A 741 2.68 16.68 -18.81
N GLN A 742 3.08 16.99 -20.04
CA GLN A 742 2.44 16.49 -21.27
C GLN A 742 3.43 15.64 -22.07
N PRO A 743 2.97 14.58 -22.75
CA PRO A 743 3.83 13.79 -23.62
C PRO A 743 4.47 14.61 -24.75
N PHE A 744 5.73 14.33 -25.06
CA PHE A 744 6.38 14.75 -26.30
C PHE A 744 6.08 13.79 -27.45
N THR A 745 6.46 14.16 -28.68
CA THR A 745 6.41 13.22 -29.80
C THR A 745 7.44 12.09 -29.58
N LEU A 746 7.12 10.86 -30.01
CA LEU A 746 8.01 9.72 -29.75
C LEU A 746 9.37 9.86 -30.46
N GLU A 747 9.43 10.60 -31.56
CA GLU A 747 10.63 10.90 -32.32
C GLU A 747 11.63 11.80 -31.56
N GLU A 748 11.19 12.49 -30.52
CA GLU A 748 12.06 13.30 -29.65
C GLU A 748 12.90 12.41 -28.73
N HIS A 749 12.48 11.16 -28.47
CA HIS A 749 13.15 10.24 -27.55
C HIS A 749 14.19 9.37 -28.26
N PRO A 750 15.50 9.51 -27.96
CA PRO A 750 16.55 8.71 -28.61
C PRO A 750 16.37 7.20 -28.43
N VAL A 751 15.82 6.76 -27.30
CA VAL A 751 15.59 5.34 -26.99
C VAL A 751 14.62 4.69 -27.96
N MET A 752 13.65 5.44 -28.51
CA MET A 752 12.66 4.95 -29.47
C MET A 752 13.23 4.74 -30.88
N LYS A 753 14.48 5.19 -31.13
CA LYS A 753 15.19 4.99 -32.41
C LYS A 753 16.14 3.79 -32.36
N LYS A 754 16.35 3.20 -31.19
CA LYS A 754 17.19 2.01 -31.00
C LYS A 754 16.44 0.76 -31.47
N SER A 755 17.19 -0.29 -31.77
CA SER A 755 16.64 -1.63 -31.99
C SER A 755 17.29 -2.58 -31.00
N PHE A 756 16.48 -3.19 -30.14
CA PHE A 756 16.97 -4.17 -29.17
C PHE A 756 17.11 -5.54 -29.84
N LYS A 757 18.32 -6.09 -29.79
CA LYS A 757 18.68 -7.40 -30.35
C LYS A 757 19.14 -8.40 -29.27
N GLY A 758 18.91 -8.08 -27.99
CA GLY A 758 19.28 -8.93 -26.87
C GLY A 758 18.30 -10.09 -26.66
N ASP A 759 18.64 -10.97 -25.71
CA ASP A 759 17.73 -12.03 -25.26
C ASP A 759 16.48 -11.40 -24.65
N ARG A 760 15.31 -11.94 -24.99
CA ARG A 760 14.02 -11.47 -24.51
C ARG A 760 13.70 -11.96 -23.10
N GLY A 761 14.53 -12.85 -22.53
CA GLY A 761 14.54 -13.27 -21.12
C GLY A 761 13.17 -13.24 -20.44
N ILE A 762 12.51 -14.41 -20.36
CA ILE A 762 11.16 -14.60 -19.78
C ILE A 762 11.01 -13.88 -18.44
#